data_AF-A0A2N3HGZ2-F1
#
_entry.id   AF-A0A2N3HGZ2-F1
#
_cell.length_a   1.000
_cell.length_b   1.000
_cell.length_c   1.000
_cell.angle_alpha   90.00
_cell.angle_beta   90.00
_cell.angle_gamma   90.00
#
_symmetry.space_group_name_H-M   'P 1'
#
loop_
_entity.id
_entity.type
_entity.pdbx_description
1 polymer ?
#
loop_
_entity_poly.entity_id
_entity_poly.type
_entity_poly.pdbx_seq_one_letter_code
_entity_poly.pdbx_strand_id
1 'polypeptide(L)'
;MNTNEIFENLIKIEPKVVSIETLFNNEETLRNTKYDPDYQRNYVWDDDKATYFIESILLGTEIPPIIYFRNGDRIEIIDGRQRYQTILRFIKDEFKLKHSGLHKLNKIGIATKNFKDIGGLRDDFWDTKLRIIEFSFHTKSSTMDALEDIVKKEIFKRYNSGITPLKPTEIDKAFYFEDDLNSFIQEKLKADKIIFFELQDLFYFDKSNMQILLKKVRQLLVQHKIPIKYYAIKKDTVISKYYEILSSQIDESNIEEVFSKFLVKINILKRLKSEITTKNFFFNRLVSECVFWALSIVEDNKNSLVDINQNFIKDLAEFINNQKGVFEMDRSSFSKELLSRYTVIGNYFHEKLKVSFNDYLITTTEFKKINKERDDITPQQVETSFDDLRINKPEPSSITIVDICRQMERQRFLLRPPYQRSEVKNRNKSSAIIESILLGIKLPPIFVYKREDGVSEVLDGQQRLLSILGFLKKEYLDENNVKQISNKHGYSLSLKNGILTSLHGKNIDKLDPEQIKKINNFDLWIIEINHRYNKDFEPIDLFLRLNSKPYPIKENTFEMWNSYINKEIIETVKSILKSNQDWFYFRKNNKRMENENLYTALIYLEYFQRKDTNSSNYPLEYYKIGDKINFRIRSKTEITKILENPQNKYDLLISCEDLKNNFIFKVKSIVEDDGEQDSIDILNKNLETIFNVSSSGRRTQQSFYALWHFISKVSLKSIKLNKISIRQELHELFQLMNMIDSKDKFENKINSFWNKYTAK
;
A
#
# COMPACT_ATOMS: atom_id res chain seq x y z
N MET A 1 -25.86 24.72 -15.08
CA MET A 1 -25.30 25.01 -13.74
C MET A 1 -23.83 24.65 -13.75
N ASN A 2 -22.98 25.57 -13.32
CA ASN A 2 -21.56 25.27 -13.16
C ASN A 2 -21.39 24.38 -11.92
N THR A 3 -20.45 23.41 -11.94
CA THR A 3 -20.22 22.47 -10.82
C THR A 3 -20.01 23.20 -9.49
N ASN A 4 -19.42 24.39 -9.53
CA ASN A 4 -19.21 25.28 -8.37
C ASN A 4 -20.51 25.68 -7.67
N GLU A 5 -21.54 26.08 -8.44
CA GLU A 5 -22.82 26.55 -7.88
C GLU A 5 -23.59 25.41 -7.19
N ILE A 6 -23.37 24.17 -7.66
CA ILE A 6 -24.00 22.98 -7.10
C ILE A 6 -23.46 22.70 -5.70
N PHE A 7 -22.12 22.73 -5.53
CA PHE A 7 -21.51 22.45 -4.24
C PHE A 7 -21.75 23.57 -3.22
N GLU A 8 -21.75 24.83 -3.63
CA GLU A 8 -21.93 25.96 -2.72
C GLU A 8 -23.40 26.15 -2.28
N ASN A 9 -24.36 25.98 -3.19
CA ASN A 9 -25.75 26.39 -2.92
C ASN A 9 -26.73 25.22 -2.75
N LEU A 10 -26.45 24.04 -3.29
CA LEU A 10 -27.42 22.94 -3.33
C LEU A 10 -27.17 21.86 -2.29
N ILE A 11 -25.96 21.76 -1.74
CA ILE A 11 -25.58 20.67 -0.84
C ILE A 11 -25.62 21.10 0.62
N LYS A 12 -26.36 20.36 1.43
CA LYS A 12 -26.37 20.40 2.89
C LYS A 12 -25.46 19.30 3.42
N ILE A 13 -24.67 19.62 4.44
CA ILE A 13 -23.75 18.68 5.06
C ILE A 13 -23.98 18.67 6.58
N GLU A 14 -24.29 17.51 7.15
CA GLU A 14 -24.56 17.32 8.57
C GLU A 14 -23.64 16.27 9.20
N PRO A 15 -22.87 16.60 10.25
CA PRO A 15 -22.22 15.60 11.07
C PRO A 15 -23.24 14.95 12.02
N LYS A 16 -23.14 13.63 12.19
CA LYS A 16 -23.96 12.84 13.13
C LYS A 16 -23.08 11.85 13.89
N VAL A 17 -23.42 11.59 15.14
CA VAL A 17 -22.80 10.54 15.96
C VAL A 17 -23.88 9.52 16.31
N VAL A 18 -23.73 8.28 15.84
CA VAL A 18 -24.79 7.26 15.89
C VAL A 18 -24.22 5.92 16.38
N SER A 19 -24.91 5.20 17.26
CA SER A 19 -24.48 3.87 17.72
C SER A 19 -24.51 2.84 16.58
N ILE A 20 -23.67 1.81 16.67
CA ILE A 20 -23.72 0.68 15.74
C ILE A 20 -25.09 0.02 15.80
N GLU A 21 -25.70 -0.09 16.97
CA GLU A 21 -27.05 -0.62 17.13
C GLU A 21 -28.06 0.13 16.26
N THR A 22 -28.09 1.47 16.33
CA THR A 22 -29.04 2.28 15.55
C THR A 22 -28.87 2.08 14.04
N LEU A 23 -27.64 1.87 13.57
CA LEU A 23 -27.34 1.74 12.14
C LEU A 23 -27.60 0.34 11.59
N PHE A 24 -27.38 -0.70 12.38
CA PHE A 24 -27.36 -2.09 11.90
C PHE A 24 -28.44 -2.98 12.51
N ASN A 25 -29.09 -2.58 13.61
CA ASN A 25 -30.18 -3.33 14.23
C ASN A 25 -31.58 -2.92 13.70
N ASN A 26 -31.65 -1.94 12.80
CA ASN A 26 -32.88 -1.51 12.14
C ASN A 26 -32.94 -2.04 10.69
N GLU A 27 -33.85 -2.99 10.42
CA GLU A 27 -34.00 -3.62 9.10
C GLU A 27 -34.38 -2.64 7.99
N GLU A 28 -35.21 -1.64 8.29
CA GLU A 28 -35.59 -0.62 7.31
C GLU A 28 -34.39 0.23 6.91
N THR A 29 -33.58 0.62 7.89
CA THR A 29 -32.33 1.37 7.65
C THR A 29 -31.36 0.56 6.80
N LEU A 30 -31.18 -0.73 7.11
CA LEU A 30 -30.33 -1.63 6.31
C LEU A 30 -30.84 -1.77 4.87
N ARG A 31 -32.15 -1.97 4.68
CA ARG A 31 -32.78 -2.11 3.36
C ARG A 31 -32.65 -0.84 2.53
N ASN A 32 -32.76 0.31 3.16
CA ASN A 32 -32.70 1.60 2.48
C ASN A 32 -31.26 2.11 2.27
N THR A 33 -30.25 1.43 2.83
CA THR A 33 -28.83 1.81 2.72
C THR A 33 -28.12 1.01 1.63
N LYS A 34 -27.83 1.65 0.49
CA LYS A 34 -26.95 1.12 -0.56
C LYS A 34 -25.49 1.34 -0.18
N TYR A 35 -24.86 0.33 0.42
CA TYR A 35 -23.46 0.41 0.89
C TYR A 35 -22.42 0.03 -0.17
N ASP A 36 -22.83 -0.61 -1.26
CA ASP A 36 -21.97 -1.14 -2.32
C ASP A 36 -22.30 -0.58 -3.72
N PRO A 37 -22.35 0.76 -3.90
CA PRO A 37 -22.67 1.32 -5.21
C PRO A 37 -21.66 0.92 -6.28
N ASP A 38 -22.15 0.82 -7.52
CA ASP A 38 -21.46 0.18 -8.65
C ASP A 38 -20.15 0.89 -9.06
N TYR A 39 -20.01 2.16 -8.70
CA TYR A 39 -18.85 3.00 -8.95
C TYR A 39 -17.72 2.79 -7.93
N GLN A 40 -17.97 2.07 -6.83
CA GLN A 40 -16.95 1.70 -5.85
C GLN A 40 -16.31 0.34 -6.15
N ARG A 41 -15.07 0.16 -5.68
CA ARG A 41 -14.38 -1.13 -5.71
C ARG A 41 -15.05 -2.16 -4.79
N ASN A 42 -14.82 -3.45 -5.07
CA ASN A 42 -15.28 -4.57 -4.24
C ASN A 42 -14.70 -4.53 -2.82
N TYR A 43 -15.12 -5.45 -1.95
CA TYR A 43 -14.53 -5.61 -0.62
C TYR A 43 -13.10 -6.20 -0.73
N VAL A 44 -12.10 -5.49 -0.20
CA VAL A 44 -10.68 -5.82 -0.39
C VAL A 44 -9.89 -6.06 0.91
N TRP A 45 -10.47 -5.77 2.07
CA TRP A 45 -9.81 -6.01 3.34
C TRP A 45 -9.60 -7.52 3.56
N ASP A 46 -8.41 -7.88 4.00
CA ASP A 46 -8.16 -9.22 4.53
C ASP A 46 -8.75 -9.34 5.95
N ASP A 47 -8.85 -10.56 6.46
CA ASP A 47 -9.44 -10.77 7.78
C ASP A 47 -8.57 -10.20 8.91
N ASP A 48 -7.27 -10.01 8.70
CA ASP A 48 -6.40 -9.36 9.69
C ASP A 48 -6.77 -7.88 9.84
N LYS A 49 -6.92 -7.14 8.74
CA LYS A 49 -7.37 -5.75 8.77
C LYS A 49 -8.82 -5.63 9.25
N ALA A 50 -9.68 -6.57 8.84
CA ALA A 50 -11.05 -6.62 9.33
C ALA A 50 -11.08 -6.82 10.86
N THR A 51 -10.29 -7.77 11.38
CA THR A 51 -10.14 -8.02 12.82
C THR A 51 -9.62 -6.78 13.55
N TYR A 52 -8.57 -6.13 13.03
CA TYR A 52 -8.02 -4.92 13.64
C TYR A 52 -9.03 -3.77 13.68
N PHE A 53 -9.89 -3.66 12.67
CA PHE A 53 -10.99 -2.70 12.67
C PHE A 53 -12.08 -3.05 13.69
N ILE A 54 -12.44 -4.33 13.84
CA ILE A 54 -13.36 -4.77 14.90
C ILE A 54 -12.75 -4.51 16.28
N GLU A 55 -11.46 -4.78 16.47
CA GLU A 55 -10.74 -4.45 17.72
C GLU A 55 -10.88 -2.96 18.05
N SER A 56 -10.69 -2.08 17.07
CA SER A 56 -10.88 -0.63 17.24
C SER A 56 -12.31 -0.25 17.65
N ILE A 57 -13.33 -0.97 17.17
CA ILE A 57 -14.73 -0.76 17.58
C ILE A 57 -14.94 -1.22 19.02
N LEU A 58 -14.41 -2.39 19.39
CA LEU A 58 -14.52 -2.93 20.74
C LEU A 58 -13.85 -2.00 21.75
N LEU A 59 -12.64 -1.52 21.44
CA LEU A 59 -11.92 -0.54 22.26
C LEU A 59 -12.60 0.85 22.31
N GLY A 60 -13.67 1.09 21.57
CA GLY A 60 -14.34 2.40 21.52
C GLY A 60 -13.48 3.52 20.91
N THR A 61 -12.37 3.19 20.24
CA THR A 61 -11.45 4.17 19.65
C THR A 61 -12.13 5.00 18.56
N GLU A 62 -11.55 6.17 18.26
CA GLU A 62 -11.98 6.96 17.12
C GLU A 62 -11.58 6.28 15.81
N ILE A 63 -12.52 6.20 14.89
CA ILE A 63 -12.30 5.67 13.54
C ILE A 63 -12.66 6.75 12.53
N PRO A 64 -12.14 6.68 11.29
CA PRO A 64 -12.57 7.62 10.26
C PRO A 64 -14.11 7.60 10.13
N PRO A 65 -14.75 8.71 9.71
CA PRO A 65 -16.20 8.80 9.58
C PRO A 65 -16.71 8.09 8.33
N ILE A 66 -17.94 7.57 8.37
CA ILE A 66 -18.62 7.02 7.19
C ILE A 66 -19.33 8.17 6.47
N ILE A 67 -19.19 8.24 5.15
CA ILE A 67 -19.74 9.33 4.34
C ILE A 67 -21.02 8.87 3.65
N TYR A 68 -22.14 9.48 3.98
CA TYR A 68 -23.46 9.18 3.45
C TYR A 68 -23.90 10.24 2.44
N PHE A 69 -24.65 9.80 1.45
CA PHE A 69 -25.52 10.64 0.64
C PHE A 69 -26.96 10.26 0.90
N ARG A 70 -27.77 11.19 1.43
CA ARG A 70 -29.19 10.96 1.72
C ARG A 70 -30.06 11.64 0.67
N ASN A 71 -30.93 10.85 0.04
CA ASN A 71 -32.01 11.33 -0.81
C ASN A 71 -33.35 10.76 -0.31
N GLY A 72 -34.05 11.55 0.50
CA GLY A 72 -35.22 11.08 1.23
C GLY A 72 -34.86 9.96 2.20
N ASP A 73 -35.50 8.81 2.05
CA ASP A 73 -35.23 7.63 2.90
C ASP A 73 -34.08 6.79 2.36
N ARG A 74 -33.65 7.02 1.11
CA ARG A 74 -32.53 6.28 0.50
C ARG A 74 -31.21 6.86 0.99
N ILE A 75 -30.36 5.98 1.47
CA ILE A 75 -29.00 6.30 1.90
C ILE A 75 -28.05 5.58 0.96
N GLU A 76 -27.05 6.27 0.45
CA GLU A 76 -25.94 5.67 -0.29
C GLU A 76 -24.63 5.99 0.42
N ILE A 77 -23.81 4.98 0.66
CA ILE A 77 -22.48 5.19 1.25
C ILE A 77 -21.54 5.64 0.15
N ILE A 78 -21.04 6.87 0.21
CA ILE A 78 -20.02 7.37 -0.73
C ILE A 78 -18.63 6.87 -0.33
N ASP A 79 -18.27 6.99 0.96
CA ASP A 79 -16.98 6.51 1.47
C ASP A 79 -17.17 5.76 2.79
N GLY A 80 -16.35 4.75 3.03
CA GLY A 80 -16.46 3.87 4.20
C GLY A 80 -17.14 2.53 3.92
N ARG A 81 -17.40 2.17 2.66
CA ARG A 81 -17.92 0.84 2.27
C ARG A 81 -17.20 -0.32 2.96
N GLN A 82 -15.86 -0.30 2.99
CA GLN A 82 -15.09 -1.39 3.61
C GLN A 82 -15.40 -1.51 5.11
N ARG A 83 -15.49 -0.37 5.81
CA ARG A 83 -15.82 -0.30 7.25
C ARG A 83 -17.24 -0.79 7.52
N TYR A 84 -18.20 -0.25 6.78
CA TYR A 84 -19.61 -0.64 6.89
C TYR A 84 -19.81 -2.13 6.62
N GLN A 85 -19.23 -2.64 5.53
CA GLN A 85 -19.33 -4.04 5.17
C GLN A 85 -18.62 -4.93 6.19
N THR A 86 -17.47 -4.54 6.77
CA THR A 86 -16.84 -5.33 7.84
C THR A 86 -17.74 -5.48 9.06
N ILE A 87 -18.43 -4.41 9.49
CA ILE A 87 -19.39 -4.46 10.60
C ILE A 87 -20.51 -5.46 10.27
N LEU A 88 -21.13 -5.31 9.09
CA LEU A 88 -22.21 -6.18 8.64
C LEU A 88 -21.77 -7.66 8.57
N ARG A 89 -20.59 -7.92 8.01
CA ARG A 89 -20.02 -9.27 7.90
C ARG A 89 -19.74 -9.87 9.27
N PHE A 90 -19.30 -9.07 10.25
CA PHE A 90 -19.03 -9.55 11.60
C PHE A 90 -20.33 -9.90 12.32
N ILE A 91 -21.32 -9.00 12.31
CA ILE A 91 -22.66 -9.21 12.90
C ILE A 91 -23.33 -10.48 12.34
N LYS A 92 -23.13 -10.76 11.05
CA LYS A 92 -23.66 -11.95 10.35
C LYS A 92 -22.80 -13.22 10.52
N ASP A 93 -21.79 -13.20 11.38
CA ASP A 93 -20.85 -14.31 11.61
C ASP A 93 -20.12 -14.80 10.34
N GLU A 94 -19.93 -13.94 9.33
CA GLU A 94 -19.31 -14.30 8.05
C GLU A 94 -17.77 -14.42 8.13
N PHE A 95 -17.16 -14.00 9.23
CA PHE A 95 -15.74 -14.23 9.51
C PHE A 95 -15.45 -14.30 11.01
N LYS A 96 -14.30 -14.90 11.33
CA LYS A 96 -13.78 -15.03 12.70
C LYS A 96 -12.61 -14.08 12.92
N LEU A 97 -12.48 -13.56 14.14
CA LEU A 97 -11.35 -12.72 14.53
C LEU A 97 -10.04 -13.52 14.43
N LYS A 98 -8.95 -12.90 13.97
CA LYS A 98 -7.63 -13.53 13.83
C LYS A 98 -6.65 -13.01 14.88
N HIS A 99 -5.83 -13.90 15.43
CA HIS A 99 -4.73 -13.51 16.31
C HIS A 99 -3.84 -12.42 15.69
N SER A 100 -3.51 -12.55 14.40
CA SER A 100 -2.68 -11.59 13.65
C SER A 100 -3.30 -10.21 13.42
N GLY A 101 -4.59 -10.03 13.70
CA GLY A 101 -5.27 -8.74 13.62
C GLY A 101 -5.63 -8.13 14.98
N LEU A 102 -5.46 -8.88 16.07
CA LEU A 102 -5.65 -8.38 17.43
C LEU A 102 -4.30 -7.92 17.96
N HIS A 103 -4.17 -6.63 18.25
CA HIS A 103 -2.94 -6.03 18.76
C HIS A 103 -3.02 -5.81 20.27
N LYS A 104 -4.16 -5.32 20.78
CA LYS A 104 -4.40 -5.07 22.20
C LYS A 104 -5.28 -6.14 22.86
N LEU A 105 -6.23 -6.71 22.12
CA LEU A 105 -7.21 -7.68 22.66
C LEU A 105 -6.83 -9.16 22.38
N ASN A 106 -5.58 -9.44 22.00
CA ASN A 106 -5.13 -10.79 21.65
C ASN A 106 -5.23 -11.80 22.81
N LYS A 107 -5.11 -11.35 24.06
CA LYS A 107 -5.08 -12.18 25.27
C LYS A 107 -6.42 -12.41 25.97
N ILE A 108 -7.49 -11.71 25.57
CA ILE A 108 -8.85 -11.86 26.18
C ILE A 108 -9.58 -13.10 25.59
N GLY A 109 -8.90 -13.89 24.76
CA GLY A 109 -9.45 -15.13 24.21
C GLY A 109 -10.58 -14.90 23.20
N ILE A 110 -10.65 -13.73 22.56
CA ILE A 110 -11.61 -13.44 21.48
C ILE A 110 -11.13 -13.87 20.10
N ALA A 111 -9.86 -14.27 19.99
CA ALA A 111 -9.33 -14.81 18.75
C ALA A 111 -10.12 -16.07 18.33
N THR A 112 -10.34 -16.22 17.03
CA THR A 112 -11.13 -17.28 16.39
C THR A 112 -12.63 -17.27 16.70
N LYS A 113 -13.11 -16.29 17.49
CA LYS A 113 -14.53 -16.10 17.75
C LYS A 113 -15.20 -15.28 16.64
N ASN A 114 -16.50 -15.52 16.46
CA ASN A 114 -17.40 -14.72 15.62
C ASN A 114 -18.20 -13.77 16.54
N PHE A 115 -19.19 -13.05 16.00
CA PHE A 115 -19.93 -12.08 16.79
C PHE A 115 -20.79 -12.71 17.89
N LYS A 116 -21.44 -13.85 17.63
CA LYS A 116 -22.22 -14.54 18.67
C LYS A 116 -21.36 -15.08 19.83
N ASP A 117 -20.09 -15.38 19.58
CA ASP A 117 -19.21 -16.05 20.54
C ASP A 117 -18.39 -15.07 21.43
N ILE A 118 -18.36 -13.75 21.14
CA ILE A 118 -17.55 -12.77 21.90
C ILE A 118 -18.11 -12.39 23.29
N GLY A 119 -19.26 -12.92 23.70
CA GLY A 119 -19.79 -12.74 25.06
C GLY A 119 -20.28 -11.32 25.36
N GLY A 120 -19.99 -10.80 26.56
CA GLY A 120 -20.44 -9.46 27.02
C GLY A 120 -19.95 -8.29 26.16
N LEU A 121 -18.85 -8.47 25.42
CA LEU A 121 -18.31 -7.48 24.47
C LEU A 121 -19.26 -7.16 23.31
N ARG A 122 -20.35 -7.92 23.13
CA ARG A 122 -21.40 -7.63 22.15
C ARG A 122 -22.14 -6.35 22.49
N ASP A 123 -22.42 -6.11 23.76
CA ASP A 123 -23.13 -4.91 24.20
C ASP A 123 -22.24 -3.69 23.96
N ASP A 124 -20.95 -3.79 24.31
CA ASP A 124 -19.96 -2.76 23.99
C ASP A 124 -19.85 -2.47 22.50
N PHE A 125 -19.85 -3.53 21.67
CA PHE A 125 -19.85 -3.39 20.22
C PHE A 125 -21.07 -2.62 19.71
N TRP A 126 -22.26 -2.93 20.21
CA TRP A 126 -23.51 -2.26 19.83
C TRP A 126 -23.57 -0.79 20.27
N ASP A 127 -23.09 -0.52 21.48
CA ASP A 127 -23.06 0.80 22.10
C ASP A 127 -22.03 1.73 21.47
N THR A 128 -20.99 1.19 20.82
CA THR A 128 -19.96 2.00 20.20
C THR A 128 -20.55 2.93 19.15
N LYS A 129 -20.30 4.23 19.31
CA LYS A 129 -20.77 5.29 18.41
C LYS A 129 -19.83 5.47 17.22
N LEU A 130 -20.38 5.63 16.03
CA LEU A 130 -19.68 5.96 14.80
C LEU A 130 -20.03 7.38 14.35
N ARG A 131 -19.05 8.05 13.75
CA ARG A 131 -19.26 9.36 13.12
C ARG A 131 -19.73 9.17 11.68
N ILE A 132 -20.81 9.85 11.34
CA ILE A 132 -21.38 9.91 10.00
C ILE A 132 -21.31 11.35 9.53
N ILE A 133 -20.90 11.52 8.28
CA ILE A 133 -21.00 12.79 7.57
C ILE A 133 -22.03 12.59 6.49
N GLU A 134 -23.17 13.26 6.61
CA GLU A 134 -24.28 13.12 5.69
C GLU A 134 -24.34 14.31 4.72
N PHE A 135 -24.33 14.00 3.43
CA PHE A 135 -24.56 14.93 2.34
C PHE A 135 -26.01 14.77 1.85
N SER A 136 -26.72 15.87 1.62
CA SER A 136 -28.05 15.87 1.01
C SER A 136 -28.29 17.13 0.20
N PHE A 137 -29.30 17.16 -0.67
CA PHE A 137 -29.69 18.40 -1.34
C PHE A 137 -30.63 19.25 -0.48
N HIS A 138 -30.54 20.59 -0.57
CA HIS A 138 -31.43 21.53 0.12
C HIS A 138 -32.89 21.42 -0.36
N THR A 139 -33.09 21.17 -1.65
CA THR A 139 -34.41 21.05 -2.29
C THR A 139 -34.48 19.76 -3.11
N LYS A 140 -35.64 19.09 -3.11
CA LYS A 140 -35.89 17.88 -3.91
C LYS A 140 -36.48 18.29 -5.27
N SER A 141 -35.80 17.98 -6.37
CA SER A 141 -36.33 18.15 -7.74
C SER A 141 -35.94 16.97 -8.63
N SER A 142 -36.85 16.53 -9.49
CA SER A 142 -36.68 15.40 -10.42
C SER A 142 -35.57 15.62 -11.46
N THR A 143 -35.10 16.87 -11.64
CA THR A 143 -33.96 17.21 -12.50
C THR A 143 -32.59 16.93 -11.87
N MET A 144 -32.57 16.44 -10.62
CA MET A 144 -31.33 16.31 -9.82
C MET A 144 -30.68 14.94 -9.88
N ASP A 145 -31.25 13.92 -10.50
CA ASP A 145 -30.67 12.56 -10.50
C ASP A 145 -29.31 12.49 -11.23
N ALA A 146 -29.19 13.19 -12.37
CA ALA A 146 -27.91 13.28 -13.09
C ALA A 146 -26.88 14.12 -12.32
N LEU A 147 -27.34 15.13 -11.59
CA LEU A 147 -26.49 15.97 -10.73
C LEU A 147 -26.03 15.20 -9.49
N GLU A 148 -26.89 14.35 -8.93
CA GLU A 148 -26.61 13.48 -7.79
C GLU A 148 -25.43 12.55 -8.09
N ASP A 149 -25.46 11.87 -9.24
CA ASP A 149 -24.37 10.97 -9.66
C ASP A 149 -23.03 11.74 -9.80
N ILE A 150 -23.05 12.94 -10.41
CA ILE A 150 -21.85 13.78 -10.54
C ILE A 150 -21.30 14.18 -9.16
N VAL A 151 -22.17 14.64 -8.25
CA VAL A 151 -21.78 15.07 -6.90
C VAL A 151 -21.20 13.91 -6.10
N LYS A 152 -21.86 12.75 -6.08
CA LYS A 152 -21.38 11.55 -5.37
C LYS A 152 -19.99 11.14 -5.83
N LYS A 153 -19.79 11.10 -7.15
CA LYS A 153 -18.51 10.70 -7.76
C LYS A 153 -17.39 11.69 -7.46
N GLU A 154 -17.70 12.99 -7.45
CA GLU A 154 -16.72 14.02 -7.11
C GLU A 154 -16.35 13.95 -5.62
N ILE A 155 -17.32 13.78 -4.70
CA ILE A 155 -17.04 13.54 -3.27
C ILE A 155 -16.15 12.30 -3.12
N PHE A 156 -16.52 11.17 -3.74
CA PHE A 156 -15.72 9.94 -3.70
C PHE A 156 -14.28 10.18 -4.17
N LYS A 157 -14.11 10.86 -5.31
CA LYS A 157 -12.81 11.18 -5.89
C LYS A 157 -11.98 12.05 -4.95
N ARG A 158 -12.56 13.07 -4.33
CA ARG A 158 -11.83 13.97 -3.40
C ARG A 158 -11.38 13.24 -2.14
N TYR A 159 -12.24 12.39 -1.56
CA TYR A 159 -11.91 11.63 -0.36
C TYR A 159 -10.83 10.57 -0.62
N ASN A 160 -10.80 9.96 -1.82
CA ASN A 160 -9.86 8.88 -2.14
C ASN A 160 -8.56 9.31 -2.84
N SER A 161 -8.54 10.42 -3.59
CA SER A 161 -7.35 10.88 -4.35
C SER A 161 -6.30 11.59 -3.49
N GLY A 162 -6.69 12.14 -2.33
CA GLY A 162 -5.81 12.87 -1.42
C GLY A 162 -4.96 11.99 -0.48
N ILE A 163 -5.34 10.72 -0.29
CA ILE A 163 -4.71 9.84 0.70
C ILE A 163 -3.37 9.35 0.16
N THR A 164 -2.29 9.65 0.88
CA THR A 164 -0.96 9.08 0.59
C THR A 164 -0.61 8.14 1.75
N PRO A 165 -0.60 6.82 1.54
CA PRO A 165 -0.33 5.87 2.60
C PRO A 165 1.05 6.12 3.22
N LEU A 166 1.22 5.80 4.50
CA LEU A 166 2.53 5.82 5.12
C LEU A 166 3.40 4.70 4.54
N LYS A 167 4.69 4.98 4.40
CA LYS A 167 5.69 3.94 4.10
C LYS A 167 5.86 3.04 5.32
N PRO A 168 6.26 1.76 5.15
CA PRO A 168 6.53 0.89 6.29
C PRO A 168 7.50 1.49 7.32
N THR A 169 8.57 2.15 6.86
CA THR A 169 9.52 2.85 7.75
C THR A 169 8.92 4.03 8.51
N GLU A 170 7.86 4.66 7.99
CA GLU A 170 7.14 5.75 8.67
C GLU A 170 6.19 5.19 9.75
N ILE A 171 5.63 4.01 9.53
CA ILE A 171 4.84 3.28 10.54
C ILE A 171 5.76 2.78 11.65
N ASP A 172 6.88 2.14 11.29
CA ASP A 172 7.90 1.69 12.24
C ASP A 172 8.38 2.85 13.14
N LYS A 173 8.60 4.04 12.58
CA LYS A 173 9.03 5.22 13.34
C LYS A 173 8.07 5.55 14.48
N ALA A 174 6.76 5.46 14.24
CA ALA A 174 5.75 5.73 15.26
C ALA A 174 5.59 4.56 16.23
N PHE A 175 5.65 3.33 15.71
CA PHE A 175 5.52 2.12 16.54
C PHE A 175 6.66 1.97 17.55
N TYR A 176 7.91 2.23 17.14
CA TYR A 176 9.09 2.16 18.00
C TYR A 176 9.49 3.54 18.57
N PHE A 177 8.55 4.49 18.65
CA PHE A 177 8.85 5.84 19.15
C PHE A 177 9.19 5.83 20.65
N GLU A 178 8.46 5.03 21.43
CA GLU A 178 8.62 4.87 22.88
C GLU A 178 9.48 3.65 23.24
N ASP A 179 10.17 3.04 22.25
CA ASP A 179 11.04 1.89 22.47
C ASP A 179 12.44 2.37 22.90
N ASP A 180 12.82 2.11 24.16
CA ASP A 180 14.06 2.60 24.77
C ASP A 180 15.30 2.19 23.98
N LEU A 181 15.38 0.92 23.57
CA LEU A 181 16.49 0.39 22.78
C LEU A 181 16.61 1.11 21.42
N ASN A 182 15.51 1.28 20.70
CA ASN A 182 15.49 1.95 19.40
C ASN A 182 15.84 3.44 19.54
N SER A 183 15.33 4.10 20.58
CA SER A 183 15.62 5.50 20.90
C SER A 183 17.10 5.70 21.23
N PHE A 184 17.67 4.86 22.10
CA PHE A 184 19.10 4.90 22.44
C PHE A 184 19.99 4.73 21.21
N ILE A 185 19.71 3.73 20.37
CA ILE A 185 20.47 3.50 19.13
C ILE A 185 20.35 4.71 18.20
N GLN A 186 19.15 5.28 18.08
CA GLN A 186 18.92 6.46 17.24
C GLN A 186 19.73 7.67 17.74
N GLU A 187 19.83 7.89 19.04
CA GLU A 187 20.63 8.97 19.62
C GLU A 187 22.13 8.76 19.39
N LYS A 188 22.66 7.55 19.63
CA LYS A 188 24.07 7.24 19.35
C LYS A 188 24.42 7.44 17.88
N LEU A 189 23.54 7.03 16.95
CA LEU A 189 23.74 7.23 15.51
C LEU A 189 23.62 8.70 15.06
N LYS A 190 22.88 9.54 15.80
CA LYS A 190 22.83 10.99 15.55
C LYS A 190 24.09 11.69 16.06
N ALA A 191 24.55 11.30 17.24
CA ALA A 191 25.73 11.87 17.88
C ALA A 191 27.01 11.48 17.12
N ASP A 192 27.14 10.20 16.74
CA ASP A 192 28.28 9.67 16.01
C ASP A 192 27.95 9.39 14.54
N LYS A 193 28.26 10.38 13.69
CA LYS A 193 28.08 10.26 12.24
C LYS A 193 29.03 9.24 11.62
N ILE A 194 30.14 8.87 12.26
CA ILE A 194 31.09 7.89 11.73
C ILE A 194 30.41 6.52 11.69
N ILE A 195 29.82 6.08 12.81
CA ILE A 195 29.08 4.82 12.90
C ILE A 195 27.93 4.80 11.88
N PHE A 196 27.23 5.93 11.70
CA PHE A 196 26.17 6.05 10.70
C PHE A 196 26.69 5.77 9.27
N PHE A 197 27.80 6.41 8.88
CA PHE A 197 28.40 6.19 7.56
C PHE A 197 28.99 4.80 7.39
N GLU A 198 29.57 4.22 8.45
CA GLU A 198 30.10 2.86 8.43
C GLU A 198 29.00 1.83 8.18
N LEU A 199 27.86 1.96 8.86
CA LEU A 199 26.72 1.08 8.60
C LEU A 199 26.16 1.28 7.19
N GLN A 200 26.13 2.52 6.70
CA GLN A 200 25.71 2.80 5.34
C GLN A 200 26.63 2.14 4.29
N ASP A 201 27.93 2.18 4.54
CA ASP A 201 28.96 1.66 3.66
C ASP A 201 29.04 0.11 3.68
N LEU A 202 28.82 -0.52 4.84
CA LEU A 202 28.79 -1.98 4.98
C LEU A 202 27.54 -2.60 4.35
N PHE A 203 26.38 -1.96 4.50
CA PHE A 203 25.09 -2.52 4.05
C PHE A 203 24.56 -1.88 2.75
N TYR A 204 25.34 -0.99 2.14
CA TYR A 204 25.12 -0.32 0.85
C TYR A 204 23.65 0.09 0.59
N PHE A 205 23.25 1.23 1.15
CA PHE A 205 21.92 1.80 0.93
C PHE A 205 21.96 2.89 -0.15
N ASP A 206 21.36 2.63 -1.32
CA ASP A 206 21.26 3.59 -2.44
C ASP A 206 20.62 4.94 -2.04
N LYS A 207 19.76 4.94 -1.01
CA LYS A 207 19.14 6.11 -0.38
C LYS A 207 19.05 5.90 1.13
N SER A 208 20.15 6.09 1.85
CA SER A 208 20.18 5.96 3.31
C SER A 208 19.38 7.08 3.97
N ASN A 209 18.58 6.73 4.96
CA ASN A 209 18.08 7.66 5.96
C ASN A 209 18.06 6.96 7.32
N MET A 210 17.97 7.73 8.40
CA MET A 210 17.98 7.20 9.77
C MET A 210 16.98 6.05 9.97
N GLN A 211 15.78 6.15 9.39
CA GLN A 211 14.71 5.16 9.58
C GLN A 211 14.98 3.85 8.85
N ILE A 212 15.57 3.90 7.64
CA ILE A 212 16.01 2.71 6.90
C ILE A 212 17.11 2.00 7.67
N LEU A 213 18.04 2.78 8.24
CA LEU A 213 19.15 2.23 9.01
C LEU A 213 18.66 1.57 10.30
N LEU A 214 17.82 2.25 11.09
CA LEU A 214 17.23 1.68 12.30
C LEU A 214 16.46 0.39 11.99
N LYS A 215 15.67 0.36 10.91
CA LYS A 215 15.01 -0.87 10.46
C LYS A 215 16.01 -2.00 10.20
N LYS A 216 17.17 -1.69 9.60
CA LYS A 216 18.22 -2.69 9.39
C LYS A 216 18.85 -3.14 10.70
N VAL A 217 19.13 -2.22 11.63
CA VAL A 217 19.68 -2.57 12.94
C VAL A 217 18.75 -3.50 13.70
N ARG A 218 17.43 -3.19 13.75
CA ARG A 218 16.41 -4.09 14.33
C ARG A 218 16.44 -5.47 13.70
N GLN A 219 16.54 -5.56 12.37
CA GLN A 219 16.70 -6.84 11.67
C GLN A 219 17.95 -7.59 12.16
N LEU A 220 19.12 -6.94 12.15
CA LEU A 220 20.40 -7.56 12.49
C LEU A 220 20.44 -8.07 13.94
N LEU A 221 19.84 -7.33 14.87
CA LEU A 221 19.78 -7.67 16.30
C LEU A 221 19.02 -8.97 16.58
N VAL A 222 18.08 -9.39 15.73
CA VAL A 222 17.22 -10.56 16.01
C VAL A 222 17.26 -11.64 14.93
N GLN A 223 17.84 -11.38 13.77
CA GLN A 223 17.83 -12.31 12.65
C GLN A 223 18.45 -13.67 12.99
N HIS A 224 19.49 -13.70 13.83
CA HIS A 224 20.12 -14.95 14.26
C HIS A 224 19.20 -15.82 15.13
N LYS A 225 18.14 -15.27 15.74
CA LYS A 225 17.16 -16.04 16.53
C LYS A 225 16.09 -16.74 15.67
N ILE A 226 16.12 -16.54 14.35
CA ILE A 226 15.07 -17.00 13.42
C ILE A 226 15.69 -17.89 12.34
N PRO A 227 15.18 -19.12 12.13
CA PRO A 227 15.64 -19.98 11.07
C PRO A 227 15.46 -19.34 9.69
N ILE A 228 16.52 -19.38 8.87
CA ILE A 228 16.55 -18.69 7.57
C ILE A 228 15.44 -19.15 6.62
N LYS A 229 15.08 -20.45 6.65
CA LYS A 229 13.94 -20.97 5.87
C LYS A 229 12.60 -20.35 6.27
N TYR A 230 12.40 -20.06 7.57
CA TYR A 230 11.19 -19.40 8.07
C TYR A 230 11.22 -17.90 7.76
N TYR A 231 12.37 -17.26 7.98
CA TYR A 231 12.61 -15.86 7.66
C TYR A 231 12.31 -15.55 6.18
N ALA A 232 12.72 -16.43 5.25
CA ALA A 232 12.49 -16.24 3.82
C ALA A 232 11.01 -16.04 3.44
N ILE A 233 10.09 -16.57 4.24
CA ILE A 233 8.63 -16.54 3.99
C ILE A 233 7.96 -15.35 4.69
N LYS A 234 8.33 -15.05 5.94
CA LYS A 234 7.63 -14.07 6.81
C LYS A 234 8.56 -12.97 7.36
N LYS A 235 9.38 -12.35 6.51
CA LYS A 235 10.46 -11.41 6.90
C LYS A 235 10.02 -10.35 7.92
N ASP A 236 9.22 -9.36 7.51
CA ASP A 236 8.96 -8.18 8.35
C ASP A 236 8.20 -8.52 9.65
N THR A 237 7.13 -9.33 9.58
CA THR A 237 6.29 -9.65 10.75
C THR A 237 7.07 -10.41 11.82
N VAL A 238 7.96 -11.32 11.43
CA VAL A 238 8.73 -12.12 12.38
C VAL A 238 9.86 -11.30 13.00
N ILE A 239 10.48 -10.40 12.22
CA ILE A 239 11.49 -9.49 12.77
C ILE A 239 10.88 -8.57 13.83
N SER A 240 9.72 -7.94 13.56
CA SER A 240 9.07 -7.10 14.56
C SER A 240 8.77 -7.86 15.85
N LYS A 241 8.16 -9.05 15.73
CA LYS A 241 7.85 -9.91 16.90
C LYS A 241 9.10 -10.21 17.75
N TYR A 242 10.19 -10.63 17.13
CA TYR A 242 11.40 -10.99 17.88
C TYR A 242 12.12 -9.76 18.45
N TYR A 243 12.02 -8.61 17.78
CA TYR A 243 12.55 -7.36 18.28
C TYR A 243 11.76 -6.84 19.48
N GLU A 244 10.44 -6.90 19.45
CA GLU A 244 9.57 -6.55 20.59
C GLU A 244 9.90 -7.42 21.81
N ILE A 245 10.06 -8.74 21.62
CA ILE A 245 10.48 -9.64 22.71
C ILE A 245 11.85 -9.24 23.26
N LEU A 246 12.82 -8.97 22.38
CA LEU A 246 14.15 -8.53 22.79
C LEU A 246 14.09 -7.23 23.60
N SER A 247 13.36 -6.24 23.09
CA SER A 247 13.22 -4.93 23.74
C SER A 247 12.55 -5.06 25.11
N SER A 248 11.49 -5.87 25.22
CA SER A 248 10.81 -6.11 26.50
C SER A 248 11.63 -6.84 27.57
N GLN A 249 12.74 -7.46 27.18
CA GLN A 249 13.64 -8.18 28.10
C GLN A 249 14.87 -7.35 28.50
N ILE A 250 15.01 -6.15 27.95
CA ILE A 250 16.17 -5.29 28.16
C ILE A 250 15.75 -4.13 29.07
N ASP A 251 16.36 -4.05 30.24
CA ASP A 251 16.29 -2.89 31.11
C ASP A 251 17.36 -1.84 30.72
N GLU A 252 17.22 -0.59 31.17
CA GLU A 252 18.15 0.52 30.87
C GLU A 252 19.63 0.17 31.08
N SER A 253 19.95 -0.66 32.09
CA SER A 253 21.32 -1.09 32.38
C SER A 253 21.96 -1.99 31.31
N ASN A 254 21.14 -2.68 30.51
CA ASN A 254 21.59 -3.69 29.54
C ASN A 254 21.60 -3.14 28.10
N ILE A 255 20.97 -1.99 27.85
CA ILE A 255 20.91 -1.35 26.53
C ILE A 255 22.31 -1.06 25.98
N GLU A 256 23.20 -0.51 26.82
CA GLU A 256 24.57 -0.18 26.41
C GLU A 256 25.39 -1.44 26.08
N GLU A 257 25.17 -2.54 26.81
CA GLU A 257 25.85 -3.81 26.55
C GLU A 257 25.43 -4.39 25.19
N VAL A 258 24.13 -4.39 24.89
CA VAL A 258 23.59 -4.86 23.60
C VAL A 258 24.16 -4.03 22.44
N PHE A 259 24.20 -2.70 22.59
CA PHE A 259 24.77 -1.83 21.58
C PHE A 259 26.29 -2.02 21.42
N SER A 260 27.01 -2.25 22.51
CA SER A 260 28.46 -2.52 22.48
C SER A 260 28.78 -3.83 21.77
N LYS A 261 28.04 -4.91 22.06
CA LYS A 261 28.16 -6.20 21.34
C LYS A 261 27.84 -6.03 19.86
N PHE A 262 26.83 -5.22 19.53
CA PHE A 262 26.53 -4.87 18.15
C PHE A 262 27.73 -4.18 17.46
N LEU A 263 28.34 -3.18 18.08
CA LEU A 263 29.50 -2.47 17.51
C LEU A 263 30.74 -3.35 17.35
N VAL A 264 30.99 -4.30 18.26
CA VAL A 264 32.08 -5.28 18.10
C VAL A 264 31.95 -6.04 16.77
N LYS A 265 30.73 -6.49 16.44
CA LYS A 265 30.45 -7.19 15.17
C LYS A 265 30.61 -6.27 13.95
N ILE A 266 30.20 -5.02 14.05
CA ILE A 266 30.41 -4.02 12.98
C ILE A 266 31.91 -3.77 12.73
N ASN A 267 32.72 -3.69 13.78
CA ASN A 267 34.17 -3.52 13.65
C ASN A 267 34.85 -4.73 12.97
N ILE A 268 34.38 -5.95 13.23
CA ILE A 268 34.86 -7.15 12.52
C ILE A 268 34.52 -7.07 11.03
N LEU A 269 33.29 -6.68 10.67
CA LEU A 269 32.89 -6.50 9.27
C LEU A 269 33.70 -5.42 8.55
N LYS A 270 34.03 -4.34 9.25
CA LYS A 270 34.91 -3.28 8.73
C LYS A 270 36.30 -3.82 8.39
N ARG A 271 36.91 -4.59 9.29
CA ARG A 271 38.20 -5.24 9.05
C ARG A 271 38.13 -6.21 7.86
N LEU A 272 37.04 -6.98 7.75
CA LEU A 272 36.79 -7.86 6.61
C LEU A 272 36.68 -7.08 5.30
N LYS A 273 35.90 -6.00 5.26
CA LYS A 273 35.75 -5.16 4.06
C LYS A 273 37.07 -4.53 3.65
N SER A 274 37.85 -4.06 4.62
CA SER A 274 39.19 -3.51 4.37
C SER A 274 40.10 -4.55 3.71
N GLU A 275 40.18 -5.77 4.24
CA GLU A 275 40.98 -6.85 3.65
C GLU A 275 40.51 -7.23 2.24
N ILE A 276 39.19 -7.31 2.03
CA ILE A 276 38.60 -7.59 0.71
C ILE A 276 38.95 -6.48 -0.29
N THR A 277 38.90 -5.21 0.14
CA THR A 277 39.21 -4.06 -0.73
C THR A 277 40.70 -3.98 -1.05
N THR A 278 41.59 -4.23 -0.08
CA THR A 278 43.05 -4.28 -0.29
C THR A 278 43.43 -5.36 -1.30
N LYS A 279 42.74 -6.51 -1.29
CA LYS A 279 42.94 -7.60 -2.27
C LYS A 279 42.15 -7.42 -3.58
N ASN A 280 41.42 -6.32 -3.73
CA ASN A 280 40.56 -6.03 -4.88
C ASN A 280 39.50 -7.11 -5.16
N PHE A 281 38.98 -7.72 -4.09
CA PHE A 281 37.96 -8.78 -4.11
C PHE A 281 36.54 -8.19 -4.11
N PHE A 282 35.57 -9.03 -4.51
CA PHE A 282 34.16 -8.65 -4.54
C PHE A 282 33.57 -8.46 -3.13
N PHE A 283 32.91 -7.33 -2.90
CA PHE A 283 32.15 -7.06 -1.67
C PHE A 283 30.78 -6.47 -1.99
N ASN A 284 29.75 -6.94 -1.31
CA ASN A 284 28.45 -6.27 -1.31
C ASN A 284 27.73 -6.45 0.03
N ARG A 285 26.59 -5.78 0.18
CA ARG A 285 25.77 -5.84 1.40
C ARG A 285 25.36 -7.25 1.84
N LEU A 286 25.22 -8.20 0.90
CA LEU A 286 24.74 -9.55 1.20
C LEU A 286 25.81 -10.33 1.98
N VAL A 287 27.08 -10.09 1.67
CA VAL A 287 28.22 -10.59 2.43
C VAL A 287 28.14 -10.08 3.87
N SER A 288 27.99 -8.76 4.05
CA SER A 288 27.87 -8.15 5.38
C SER A 288 26.73 -8.73 6.20
N GLU A 289 25.56 -8.94 5.60
CA GLU A 289 24.39 -9.53 6.26
C GLU A 289 24.64 -10.97 6.73
N CYS A 290 25.21 -11.82 5.87
CA CYS A 290 25.44 -13.23 6.20
C CYS A 290 26.54 -13.39 7.25
N VAL A 291 27.62 -12.59 7.15
CA VAL A 291 28.70 -12.63 8.13
C VAL A 291 28.23 -12.08 9.47
N PHE A 292 27.44 -10.99 9.51
CA PHE A 292 26.86 -10.49 10.76
C PHE A 292 25.98 -11.55 11.46
N TRP A 293 25.14 -12.23 10.67
CA TRP A 293 24.32 -13.32 11.16
C TRP A 293 25.17 -14.44 11.78
N ALA A 294 26.23 -14.86 11.09
CA ALA A 294 27.10 -15.92 11.59
C ALA A 294 27.85 -15.52 12.87
N LEU A 295 28.37 -14.28 12.93
CA LEU A 295 29.03 -13.75 14.12
C LEU A 295 28.07 -13.74 15.32
N SER A 296 26.80 -13.38 15.12
CA SER A 296 25.82 -13.37 16.20
C SER A 296 25.53 -14.78 16.74
N ILE A 297 25.50 -15.80 15.88
CA ILE A 297 25.34 -17.20 16.32
C ILE A 297 26.56 -17.67 17.12
N VAL A 298 27.77 -17.32 16.67
CA VAL A 298 29.00 -17.68 17.40
C VAL A 298 29.02 -17.04 18.78
N GLU A 299 28.65 -15.75 18.86
CA GLU A 299 28.54 -15.03 20.13
C GLU A 299 27.54 -15.69 21.08
N ASP A 300 26.34 -16.08 20.61
CA ASP A 300 25.32 -16.75 21.43
C ASP A 300 25.78 -18.13 21.95
N ASN A 301 26.61 -18.85 21.19
CA ASN A 301 27.04 -20.21 21.56
C ASN A 301 28.32 -20.23 22.40
N LYS A 302 29.26 -19.30 22.17
CA LYS A 302 30.57 -19.26 22.84
C LYS A 302 30.73 -18.12 23.85
N ASN A 303 29.77 -17.19 23.93
CA ASN A 303 29.84 -15.94 24.71
C ASN A 303 31.09 -15.08 24.43
N SER A 304 31.75 -15.26 23.28
CA SER A 304 32.97 -14.55 22.90
C SER A 304 33.24 -14.62 21.40
N LEU A 305 33.85 -13.56 20.86
CA LEU A 305 34.30 -13.47 19.46
C LEU A 305 35.83 -13.43 19.32
N VAL A 306 36.57 -13.81 20.38
CA VAL A 306 38.05 -13.76 20.40
C VAL A 306 38.70 -14.65 19.33
N ASP A 307 38.05 -15.75 18.94
CA ASP A 307 38.51 -16.64 17.87
C ASP A 307 38.56 -15.94 16.48
N ILE A 308 37.86 -14.82 16.31
CA ILE A 308 37.79 -14.05 15.05
C ILE A 308 38.95 -13.05 14.98
N ASN A 309 40.17 -13.58 14.88
CA ASN A 309 41.39 -12.78 14.75
C ASN A 309 41.65 -12.34 13.29
N GLN A 310 42.74 -11.59 13.04
CA GLN A 310 43.05 -11.08 11.70
C GLN A 310 43.31 -12.20 10.68
N ASN A 311 43.85 -13.35 11.11
CA ASN A 311 44.10 -14.48 10.21
C ASN A 311 42.77 -15.11 9.76
N PHE A 312 41.81 -15.28 10.67
CA PHE A 312 40.47 -15.73 10.33
C PHE A 312 39.80 -14.81 9.31
N ILE A 313 39.93 -13.48 9.48
CA ILE A 313 39.36 -12.50 8.56
C ILE A 313 39.98 -12.60 7.17
N LYS A 314 41.30 -12.83 7.07
CA LYS A 314 42.00 -13.02 5.79
C LYS A 314 41.54 -14.28 5.06
N ASP A 315 41.43 -15.39 5.78
CA ASP A 315 40.91 -16.65 5.24
C ASP A 315 39.45 -16.50 4.76
N LEU A 316 38.62 -15.79 5.54
CA LEU A 316 37.22 -15.55 5.22
C LEU A 316 37.07 -14.69 3.96
N ALA A 317 37.90 -13.66 3.80
CA ALA A 317 37.92 -12.81 2.61
C ALA A 317 38.20 -13.61 1.32
N GLU A 318 39.17 -14.53 1.37
CA GLU A 318 39.50 -15.41 0.24
C GLU A 318 38.36 -16.39 -0.06
N PHE A 319 37.77 -16.99 0.97
CA PHE A 319 36.63 -17.89 0.81
C PHE A 319 35.43 -17.19 0.15
N ILE A 320 35.07 -15.98 0.60
CA ILE A 320 33.96 -15.21 0.02
C ILE A 320 34.21 -14.92 -1.45
N ASN A 321 35.44 -14.53 -1.83
CA ASN A 321 35.78 -14.23 -3.22
C ASN A 321 35.68 -15.48 -4.12
N ASN A 322 36.09 -16.65 -3.62
CA ASN A 322 35.94 -17.92 -4.34
C ASN A 322 34.47 -18.30 -4.56
N GLN A 323 33.57 -17.86 -3.66
CA GLN A 323 32.13 -18.11 -3.73
C GLN A 323 31.32 -16.91 -4.28
N LYS A 324 31.95 -15.99 -5.03
CA LYS A 324 31.32 -14.73 -5.47
C LYS A 324 29.95 -14.89 -6.14
N GLY A 325 29.73 -15.95 -6.92
CA GLY A 325 28.47 -16.20 -7.63
C GLY A 325 27.27 -16.39 -6.70
N VAL A 326 27.51 -16.87 -5.47
CA VAL A 326 26.45 -17.05 -4.47
C VAL A 326 25.96 -15.70 -3.93
N PHE A 327 26.78 -14.66 -4.00
CA PHE A 327 26.48 -13.31 -3.50
C PHE A 327 26.00 -12.35 -4.58
N GLU A 328 25.67 -12.83 -5.78
CA GLU A 328 25.09 -11.98 -6.83
C GLU A 328 23.77 -11.34 -6.36
N MET A 329 23.53 -10.08 -6.78
CA MET A 329 22.34 -9.34 -6.36
C MET A 329 21.08 -9.73 -7.15
N ASP A 330 21.26 -10.40 -8.28
CA ASP A 330 20.17 -10.89 -9.12
C ASP A 330 19.30 -11.88 -8.37
N ARG A 331 17.99 -11.60 -8.30
CA ARG A 331 17.01 -12.42 -7.56
C ARG A 331 17.40 -12.68 -6.10
N SER A 332 18.23 -11.82 -5.51
CA SER A 332 18.68 -11.92 -4.12
C SER A 332 17.57 -11.92 -3.06
N SER A 333 16.32 -11.63 -3.43
CA SER A 333 15.16 -11.72 -2.54
C SER A 333 14.50 -13.11 -2.49
N PHE A 334 14.80 -13.99 -3.45
CA PHE A 334 14.19 -15.31 -3.61
C PHE A 334 14.70 -16.29 -2.54
N SER A 335 13.82 -17.17 -2.07
CA SER A 335 14.08 -18.02 -0.90
C SER A 335 15.22 -19.02 -1.12
N LYS A 336 15.41 -19.51 -2.35
CA LYS A 336 16.46 -20.50 -2.68
C LYS A 336 17.85 -19.85 -2.61
N GLU A 337 18.01 -18.70 -3.25
CA GLU A 337 19.22 -17.90 -3.31
C GLU A 337 19.56 -17.34 -1.92
N LEU A 338 18.54 -16.98 -1.13
CA LEU A 338 18.71 -16.59 0.27
C LEU A 338 19.21 -17.77 1.11
N LEU A 339 18.56 -18.94 1.07
CA LEU A 339 19.03 -20.09 1.85
C LEU A 339 20.46 -20.51 1.47
N SER A 340 20.77 -20.52 0.18
CA SER A 340 22.10 -20.88 -0.33
C SER A 340 23.21 -20.04 0.30
N ARG A 341 23.07 -18.71 0.30
CA ARG A 341 24.06 -17.77 0.88
C ARG A 341 24.34 -18.03 2.36
N TYR A 342 23.29 -18.15 3.15
CA TYR A 342 23.43 -18.37 4.59
C TYR A 342 24.01 -19.76 4.89
N THR A 343 23.68 -20.76 4.07
CA THR A 343 24.25 -22.12 4.21
C THR A 343 25.76 -22.12 3.92
N VAL A 344 26.20 -21.44 2.85
CA VAL A 344 27.63 -21.35 2.49
C VAL A 344 28.44 -20.71 3.60
N ILE A 345 27.98 -19.59 4.17
CA ILE A 345 28.66 -18.95 5.30
C ILE A 345 28.57 -19.78 6.58
N GLY A 346 27.40 -20.36 6.89
CA GLY A 346 27.24 -21.21 8.07
C GLY A 346 28.17 -22.43 8.05
N ASN A 347 28.34 -23.07 6.90
CA ASN A 347 29.26 -24.21 6.74
C ASN A 347 30.72 -23.81 6.99
N TYR A 348 31.16 -22.66 6.45
CA TYR A 348 32.51 -22.15 6.70
C TYR A 348 32.78 -21.91 8.19
N PHE A 349 31.85 -21.26 8.89
CA PHE A 349 31.98 -21.00 10.32
C PHE A 349 31.91 -22.31 11.14
N HIS A 350 31.08 -23.28 10.74
CA HIS A 350 31.02 -24.60 11.36
C HIS A 350 32.36 -25.34 11.26
N GLU A 351 32.96 -25.39 10.07
CA GLU A 351 34.23 -26.09 9.83
C GLU A 351 35.36 -25.53 10.69
N LYS A 352 35.48 -24.19 10.75
CA LYS A 352 36.56 -23.48 11.44
C LYS A 352 36.37 -23.36 12.95
N LEU A 353 35.14 -23.18 13.43
CA LEU A 353 34.87 -22.86 14.85
C LEU A 353 34.11 -23.96 15.60
N LYS A 354 33.68 -25.02 14.91
CA LYS A 354 32.92 -26.16 15.45
C LYS A 354 31.57 -25.79 16.10
N VAL A 355 30.95 -24.69 15.67
CA VAL A 355 29.60 -24.27 16.10
C VAL A 355 28.56 -24.82 15.13
N SER A 356 27.44 -25.38 15.62
CA SER A 356 26.36 -25.89 14.76
C SER A 356 25.49 -24.75 14.21
N PHE A 357 25.23 -24.76 12.89
CA PHE A 357 24.35 -23.78 12.22
C PHE A 357 23.02 -24.37 11.75
N ASN A 358 22.81 -25.69 11.88
CA ASN A 358 21.66 -26.38 11.29
C ASN A 358 20.32 -25.88 11.83
N ASP A 359 20.22 -25.63 13.14
CA ASP A 359 19.01 -25.14 13.80
C ASP A 359 18.62 -23.72 13.38
N TYR A 360 19.60 -22.96 12.88
CA TYR A 360 19.44 -21.59 12.39
C TYR A 360 19.15 -21.54 10.88
N LEU A 361 19.31 -22.65 10.15
CA LEU A 361 19.01 -22.74 8.72
C LEU A 361 17.63 -23.37 8.47
N ILE A 362 17.32 -24.45 9.19
CA ILE A 362 16.13 -25.29 8.97
C ILE A 362 15.05 -24.96 10.00
N THR A 363 13.79 -24.91 9.57
CA THR A 363 12.66 -24.77 10.49
C THR A 363 12.39 -26.11 11.20
N THR A 364 12.84 -26.25 12.44
CA THR A 364 12.58 -27.43 13.29
C THR A 364 11.15 -27.44 13.86
N THR A 365 10.66 -28.60 14.27
CA THR A 365 9.37 -28.74 14.99
C THR A 365 9.40 -28.02 16.33
N GLU A 366 10.55 -28.05 17.01
CA GLU A 366 10.83 -27.33 18.24
C GLU A 366 10.75 -25.81 18.06
N PHE A 367 11.36 -25.25 17.00
CA PHE A 367 11.20 -23.83 16.68
C PHE A 367 9.74 -23.45 16.46
N LYS A 368 8.94 -24.30 15.78
CA LYS A 368 7.50 -24.03 15.59
C LYS A 368 6.75 -24.03 16.92
N LYS A 369 7.11 -24.91 17.85
CA LYS A 369 6.52 -24.97 19.20
C LYS A 369 6.87 -23.73 20.01
N ILE A 370 8.16 -23.40 20.12
CA ILE A 370 8.66 -22.21 20.83
C ILE A 370 8.08 -20.94 20.19
N ASN A 371 8.03 -20.85 18.86
CA ASN A 371 7.47 -19.69 18.20
C ASN A 371 5.96 -19.54 18.47
N LYS A 372 5.22 -20.65 18.63
CA LYS A 372 3.81 -20.65 19.03
C LYS A 372 3.63 -20.26 20.50
N GLU A 373 4.46 -20.79 21.41
CA GLU A 373 4.46 -20.38 22.83
C GLU A 373 4.84 -18.89 22.98
N ARG A 374 5.75 -18.38 22.13
CA ARG A 374 6.05 -16.94 22.04
C ARG A 374 4.95 -16.12 21.39
N ASP A 375 3.96 -16.72 20.74
CA ASP A 375 2.73 -15.99 20.39
C ASP A 375 1.89 -15.68 21.65
N ASP A 376 2.09 -16.44 22.75
CA ASP A 376 1.40 -16.24 24.04
C ASP A 376 2.18 -15.34 25.03
N ILE A 377 3.51 -15.24 24.85
CA ILE A 377 4.42 -14.43 25.69
C ILE A 377 4.76 -13.10 24.97
N THR A 378 3.86 -12.13 25.07
CA THR A 378 4.15 -10.67 24.91
C THR A 378 3.97 -10.04 26.30
N PRO A 379 4.52 -8.85 26.63
CA PRO A 379 4.60 -8.36 28.00
C PRO A 379 3.27 -8.30 28.75
N GLN A 380 3.37 -8.49 30.07
CA GLN A 380 2.30 -8.39 31.05
C GLN A 380 1.86 -6.93 31.23
N GLN A 381 0.55 -6.79 31.47
CA GLN A 381 -0.17 -5.65 32.05
C GLN A 381 -0.14 -4.31 31.29
N VAL A 382 -1.32 -3.93 30.80
CA VAL A 382 -1.93 -2.71 31.32
C VAL A 382 -3.19 -3.16 32.05
N GLU A 383 -3.23 -2.95 33.38
CA GLU A 383 -4.41 -3.11 34.25
C GLU A 383 -5.47 -2.03 33.98
N THR A 384 -5.58 -1.50 32.76
CA THR A 384 -6.70 -0.65 32.40
C THR A 384 -7.92 -1.55 32.23
N SER A 385 -8.98 -1.26 32.98
CA SER A 385 -10.29 -1.84 32.71
C SER A 385 -10.62 -1.61 31.24
N PHE A 386 -11.30 -2.57 30.61
CA PHE A 386 -11.80 -2.40 29.25
C PHE A 386 -12.60 -1.09 29.07
N ASP A 387 -13.26 -0.64 30.15
CA ASP A 387 -14.00 0.62 30.20
C ASP A 387 -13.11 1.87 30.14
N ASP A 388 -11.88 1.81 30.67
CA ASP A 388 -10.96 2.95 30.75
C ASP A 388 -10.37 3.32 29.37
N LEU A 389 -10.40 2.39 28.42
CA LEU A 389 -9.90 2.59 27.05
C LEU A 389 -10.94 3.21 26.11
N ARG A 390 -12.23 3.24 26.50
CA ARG A 390 -13.31 3.76 25.64
C ARG A 390 -13.31 5.29 25.69
N ILE A 391 -13.17 5.90 24.51
CA ILE A 391 -13.09 7.35 24.39
C ILE A 391 -14.50 7.95 24.41
N ASN A 392 -14.69 9.01 25.20
CA ASN A 392 -15.90 9.84 25.06
C ASN A 392 -15.85 10.56 23.70
N LYS A 393 -16.88 10.40 22.86
CA LYS A 393 -16.93 10.97 21.50
C LYS A 393 -17.72 12.28 21.51
N PRO A 394 -17.10 13.46 21.75
CA PRO A 394 -17.79 14.73 21.64
C PRO A 394 -18.22 14.98 20.19
N GLU A 395 -19.24 15.82 19.98
CA GLU A 395 -19.60 16.28 18.65
C GLU A 395 -18.40 16.96 17.95
N PRO A 396 -18.20 16.75 16.64
CA PRO A 396 -17.07 17.31 15.94
C PRO A 396 -17.19 18.84 15.96
N SER A 397 -16.12 19.50 16.40
CA SER A 397 -16.04 20.95 16.38
C SER A 397 -15.55 21.44 15.01
N SER A 398 -16.06 22.58 14.57
CA SER A 398 -15.54 23.30 13.42
C SER A 398 -14.59 24.40 13.85
N ILE A 399 -13.49 24.57 13.14
CA ILE A 399 -12.56 25.69 13.32
C ILE A 399 -12.21 26.30 11.97
N THR A 400 -12.03 27.62 11.91
CA THR A 400 -11.60 28.29 10.68
C THR A 400 -10.11 28.10 10.46
N ILE A 401 -9.66 28.20 9.20
CA ILE A 401 -8.22 28.15 8.88
C ILE A 401 -7.46 29.30 9.56
N VAL A 402 -8.06 30.48 9.67
CA VAL A 402 -7.47 31.63 10.39
C VAL A 402 -7.28 31.32 11.87
N ASP A 403 -8.26 30.71 12.52
CA ASP A 403 -8.15 30.37 13.95
C ASP A 403 -7.09 29.30 14.21
N ILE A 404 -6.97 28.29 13.33
CA ILE A 404 -5.86 27.32 13.39
C ILE A 404 -4.51 28.05 13.30
N CYS A 405 -4.35 28.95 12.32
CA CYS A 405 -3.12 29.73 12.15
C CYS A 405 -2.81 30.55 13.42
N ARG A 406 -3.82 31.19 14.01
CA ARG A 406 -3.67 31.96 15.24
C ARG A 406 -3.30 31.09 16.45
N GLN A 407 -3.84 29.86 16.54
CA GLN A 407 -3.46 28.91 17.58
C GLN A 407 -2.02 28.41 17.41
N MET A 408 -1.58 28.19 16.17
CA MET A 408 -0.18 27.86 15.85
C MET A 408 0.78 28.99 16.23
N GLU A 409 0.43 30.24 15.91
CA GLU A 409 1.21 31.44 16.30
C GLU A 409 1.32 31.57 17.84
N ARG A 410 0.31 31.10 18.58
CA ARG A 410 0.25 31.12 20.06
C ARG A 410 0.84 29.88 20.74
N GLN A 411 1.53 29.00 20.01
CA GLN A 411 2.11 27.75 20.55
C GLN A 411 1.08 26.79 21.16
N ARG A 412 -0.20 26.90 20.78
CA ARG A 412 -1.27 26.00 21.28
C ARG A 412 -1.60 24.87 20.32
N PHE A 413 -0.87 24.75 19.21
CA PHE A 413 -1.15 23.78 18.17
C PHE A 413 0.13 23.19 17.58
N LEU A 414 0.47 21.96 17.97
CA LEU A 414 1.62 21.22 17.49
C LEU A 414 1.26 20.49 16.18
N LEU A 415 1.68 21.08 15.06
CA LEU A 415 1.38 20.57 13.73
C LEU A 415 2.11 19.26 13.41
N ARG A 416 3.36 19.13 13.88
CA ARG A 416 4.27 18.04 13.50
C ARG A 416 4.83 17.35 14.74
N PRO A 417 4.13 16.34 15.25
CA PRO A 417 4.70 15.46 16.26
C PRO A 417 5.97 14.76 15.78
N PRO A 418 6.88 14.41 16.71
CA PRO A 418 8.14 13.75 16.37
C PRO A 418 7.94 12.36 15.76
N TYR A 419 6.88 11.62 16.09
CA TYR A 419 6.57 10.31 15.49
C TYR A 419 5.98 10.40 14.08
N GLN A 420 5.44 11.55 13.67
CA GLN A 420 4.86 11.70 12.33
C GLN A 420 5.93 11.73 11.23
N ARG A 421 5.47 11.48 9.99
CA ARG A 421 6.32 11.53 8.79
C ARG A 421 6.66 12.95 8.36
N SER A 422 7.73 13.08 7.59
CA SER A 422 8.08 14.33 6.90
C SER A 422 7.05 14.75 5.85
N GLU A 423 7.10 16.01 5.42
CA GLU A 423 6.20 16.55 4.41
C GLU A 423 6.37 15.89 3.03
N VAL A 424 5.25 15.59 2.37
CA VAL A 424 5.23 15.02 1.02
C VAL A 424 5.21 16.13 -0.04
N LYS A 425 6.19 16.10 -0.95
CA LYS A 425 6.38 17.07 -2.04
C LYS A 425 5.51 16.77 -3.27
N ASN A 426 4.19 16.63 -3.12
CA ASN A 426 3.27 16.46 -4.27
C ASN A 426 2.36 17.68 -4.44
N ARG A 427 2.71 18.54 -5.42
CA ARG A 427 1.98 19.77 -5.72
C ARG A 427 0.56 19.53 -6.24
N ASN A 428 0.33 18.47 -7.02
CA ASN A 428 -0.99 18.18 -7.58
C ASN A 428 -2.00 17.86 -6.47
N LYS A 429 -1.60 17.02 -5.50
CA LYS A 429 -2.45 16.70 -4.35
C LYS A 429 -2.72 17.92 -3.47
N SER A 430 -1.69 18.73 -3.20
CA SER A 430 -1.86 19.99 -2.46
C SER A 430 -2.78 20.98 -3.19
N SER A 431 -2.71 21.04 -4.52
CA SER A 431 -3.61 21.89 -5.32
C SER A 431 -5.06 21.43 -5.25
N ALA A 432 -5.30 20.11 -5.27
CA ALA A 432 -6.65 19.54 -5.15
C ALA A 432 -7.31 19.88 -3.81
N ILE A 433 -6.54 20.00 -2.72
CA ILE A 433 -7.04 20.42 -1.40
C ILE A 433 -7.51 21.87 -1.44
N ILE A 434 -6.68 22.78 -1.99
CA ILE A 434 -7.06 24.20 -2.12
C ILE A 434 -8.26 24.38 -3.05
N GLU A 435 -8.31 23.61 -4.14
CA GLU A 435 -9.47 23.61 -5.02
C GLU A 435 -10.74 23.16 -4.28
N SER A 436 -10.68 22.09 -3.47
CA SER A 436 -11.83 21.66 -2.66
C SER A 436 -12.30 22.74 -1.68
N ILE A 437 -11.36 23.46 -1.06
CA ILE A 437 -11.67 24.59 -0.16
C ILE A 437 -12.38 25.71 -0.93
N LEU A 438 -11.87 26.07 -2.11
CA LEU A 438 -12.47 27.11 -2.96
C LEU A 438 -13.84 26.72 -3.51
N LEU A 439 -14.10 25.42 -3.68
CA LEU A 439 -15.39 24.87 -4.09
C LEU A 439 -16.39 24.68 -2.92
N GLY A 440 -15.98 24.96 -1.69
CA GLY A 440 -16.82 24.72 -0.50
C GLY A 440 -16.97 23.24 -0.12
N ILE A 441 -16.20 22.33 -0.72
CA ILE A 441 -16.28 20.89 -0.44
C ILE A 441 -15.58 20.60 0.90
N LYS A 442 -16.34 20.11 1.88
CA LYS A 442 -15.81 19.73 3.20
C LYS A 442 -14.75 18.64 3.07
N LEU A 443 -13.60 18.90 3.68
CA LEU A 443 -12.47 17.98 3.73
C LEU A 443 -12.67 16.93 4.83
N PRO A 444 -12.01 15.76 4.73
CA PRO A 444 -11.98 14.79 5.83
C PRO A 444 -11.50 15.44 7.14
N PRO A 445 -12.06 15.03 8.30
CA PRO A 445 -11.76 15.66 9.58
C PRO A 445 -10.28 15.53 9.94
N ILE A 446 -9.79 16.48 10.74
CA ILE A 446 -8.45 16.48 11.32
C ILE A 446 -8.58 15.92 12.73
N PHE A 447 -7.77 14.92 13.06
CA PHE A 447 -7.75 14.33 14.39
C PHE A 447 -6.68 15.03 15.21
N VAL A 448 -7.06 15.50 16.40
CA VAL A 448 -6.20 16.28 17.29
C VAL A 448 -6.30 15.70 18.69
N TYR A 449 -5.16 15.57 19.36
CA TYR A 449 -5.07 15.22 20.77
C TYR A 449 -4.72 16.45 21.59
N LYS A 450 -5.55 16.81 22.55
CA LYS A 450 -5.28 17.93 23.45
C LYS A 450 -4.63 17.41 24.72
N ARG A 451 -3.34 17.74 24.86
CA ARG A 451 -2.50 17.37 25.99
C ARG A 451 -2.91 18.09 27.27
N GLU A 452 -2.37 17.64 28.40
CA GLU A 452 -2.64 18.24 29.71
C GLU A 452 -2.22 19.72 29.79
N ASP A 453 -1.10 20.08 29.13
CA ASP A 453 -0.59 21.46 29.02
C ASP A 453 -1.46 22.39 28.15
N GLY A 454 -2.52 21.85 27.54
CA GLY A 454 -3.45 22.58 26.70
C GLY A 454 -3.00 22.75 25.24
N VAL A 455 -1.86 22.15 24.86
CA VAL A 455 -1.40 22.12 23.46
C VAL A 455 -2.16 21.04 22.68
N SER A 456 -2.67 21.41 21.52
CA SER A 456 -3.36 20.55 20.58
C SER A 456 -2.37 19.93 19.58
N GLU A 457 -2.16 18.63 19.69
CA GLU A 457 -1.27 17.84 18.85
C GLU A 457 -2.01 17.18 17.69
N VAL A 458 -1.53 17.35 16.45
CA VAL A 458 -2.17 16.72 15.28
C VAL A 458 -1.86 15.22 15.25
N LEU A 459 -2.89 14.38 15.18
CA LEU A 459 -2.77 12.93 14.96
C LEU A 459 -2.92 12.57 13.48
N ASP A 460 -3.98 13.04 12.81
CA ASP A 460 -4.18 12.87 11.36
C ASP A 460 -4.56 14.20 10.71
N GLY A 461 -4.15 14.37 9.45
CA GLY A 461 -4.40 15.59 8.67
C GLY A 461 -3.20 16.54 8.55
N GLN A 462 -2.03 16.17 9.08
CA GLN A 462 -0.79 16.97 8.99
C GLN A 462 -0.50 17.44 7.56
N GLN A 463 -0.59 16.55 6.56
CA GLN A 463 -0.28 16.90 5.16
C GLN A 463 -1.32 17.84 4.55
N ARG A 464 -2.58 17.79 5.03
CA ARG A 464 -3.64 18.73 4.60
C ARG A 464 -3.33 20.13 5.12
N LEU A 465 -3.06 20.24 6.43
CA LEU A 465 -2.67 21.49 7.07
C LEU A 465 -1.38 22.08 6.47
N LEU A 466 -0.34 21.28 6.26
CA LEU A 466 0.90 21.75 5.61
C LEU A 466 0.67 22.26 4.17
N SER A 467 -0.25 21.65 3.43
CA SER A 467 -0.60 22.12 2.09
C SER A 467 -1.31 23.48 2.14
N ILE A 468 -2.22 23.67 3.10
CA ILE A 468 -2.92 24.94 3.32
C ILE A 468 -1.94 26.04 3.73
N LEU A 469 -1.11 25.78 4.75
CA LEU A 469 -0.11 26.74 5.24
C LEU A 469 0.93 27.08 4.19
N GLY A 470 1.39 26.06 3.43
CA GLY A 470 2.31 26.25 2.32
C GLY A 470 1.74 27.15 1.25
N PHE A 471 0.44 27.02 0.92
CA PHE A 471 -0.22 27.91 -0.04
C PHE A 471 -0.37 29.34 0.51
N LEU A 472 -0.77 29.48 1.77
CA LEU A 472 -0.95 30.76 2.46
C LEU A 472 0.35 31.48 2.83
N LYS A 473 1.52 30.88 2.55
CA LYS A 473 2.84 31.37 2.96
C LYS A 473 2.94 31.60 4.48
N LYS A 474 2.30 30.74 5.27
CA LYS A 474 2.34 30.81 6.73
C LYS A 474 3.46 29.95 7.30
N GLU A 475 4.11 30.48 8.34
CA GLU A 475 5.08 29.76 9.16
C GLU A 475 4.35 28.97 10.25
N TYR A 476 4.98 27.92 10.76
CA TYR A 476 4.52 27.17 11.93
C TYR A 476 5.71 26.85 12.84
N LEU A 477 5.46 26.53 14.10
CA LEU A 477 6.49 26.13 15.06
C LEU A 477 6.61 24.61 15.10
N ASP A 478 7.84 24.10 15.17
CA ASP A 478 8.12 22.68 15.38
C ASP A 478 8.18 22.30 16.88
N GLU A 479 8.47 21.03 17.17
CA GLU A 479 8.56 20.52 18.54
C GLU A 479 9.62 21.21 19.41
N ASN A 480 10.60 21.88 18.80
CA ASN A 480 11.68 22.60 19.49
C ASN A 480 11.42 24.11 19.53
N ASN A 481 10.19 24.55 19.25
CA ASN A 481 9.80 25.95 19.13
C ASN A 481 10.57 26.73 18.06
N VAL A 482 11.11 26.05 17.05
CA VAL A 482 11.78 26.69 15.93
C VAL A 482 10.76 26.97 14.83
N LYS A 483 10.82 28.17 14.25
CA LYS A 483 10.00 28.55 13.10
C LYS A 483 10.39 27.74 11.88
N GLN A 484 9.41 27.06 11.31
CA GLN A 484 9.53 26.26 10.10
C GLN A 484 8.57 26.76 9.02
N ILE A 485 8.95 26.53 7.77
CA ILE A 485 8.09 26.73 6.60
C ILE A 485 7.78 25.39 5.94
N SER A 486 6.65 25.32 5.25
CA SER A 486 6.37 24.20 4.36
C SER A 486 7.45 24.12 3.26
N ASN A 487 7.82 22.91 2.88
CA ASN A 487 8.69 22.66 1.72
C ASN A 487 8.07 23.15 0.39
N LYS A 488 6.78 23.48 0.39
CA LYS A 488 6.02 24.02 -0.73
C LYS A 488 5.60 25.47 -0.48
N HIS A 489 6.36 26.23 0.32
CA HIS A 489 6.02 27.61 0.64
C HIS A 489 5.75 28.46 -0.62
N GLY A 490 4.54 29.02 -0.73
CA GLY A 490 4.11 29.87 -1.84
C GLY A 490 3.86 29.15 -3.16
N TYR A 491 3.57 27.84 -3.16
CA TYR A 491 3.38 27.09 -4.41
C TYR A 491 2.19 27.59 -5.26
N SER A 492 2.34 27.51 -6.59
CA SER A 492 1.25 27.75 -7.54
C SER A 492 0.34 26.55 -7.73
N LEU A 493 -0.96 26.80 -7.91
CA LEU A 493 -1.99 25.78 -8.14
C LEU A 493 -1.76 25.01 -9.45
N SER A 494 -1.89 23.70 -9.39
CA SER A 494 -1.70 22.78 -10.53
C SER A 494 -3.02 22.09 -10.88
N LEU A 495 -3.97 22.86 -11.44
CA LEU A 495 -5.35 22.43 -11.73
C LEU A 495 -5.65 22.15 -13.22
N LYS A 496 -4.69 21.58 -13.99
CA LYS A 496 -4.91 21.34 -15.44
C LYS A 496 -6.13 20.46 -15.75
N ASN A 497 -6.42 19.51 -14.86
CA ASN A 497 -7.56 18.59 -14.96
C ASN A 497 -8.56 18.81 -13.81
N GLY A 498 -8.51 19.98 -13.16
CA GLY A 498 -9.43 20.37 -12.09
C GLY A 498 -10.73 20.98 -12.62
N ILE A 499 -11.64 21.31 -11.71
CA ILE A 499 -12.85 22.08 -12.03
C ILE A 499 -12.48 23.55 -12.23
N LEU A 500 -11.57 24.09 -11.41
CA LEU A 500 -11.12 25.48 -11.45
C LEU A 500 -9.87 25.65 -12.32
N THR A 501 -9.97 25.25 -13.59
CA THR A 501 -8.84 25.34 -14.56
C THR A 501 -8.33 26.77 -14.74
N SER A 502 -9.19 27.79 -14.59
CA SER A 502 -8.84 29.22 -14.66
C SER A 502 -7.86 29.67 -13.57
N LEU A 503 -7.75 28.93 -12.47
CA LEU A 503 -6.81 29.21 -11.38
C LEU A 503 -5.48 28.44 -11.54
N HIS A 504 -5.30 27.69 -12.63
CA HIS A 504 -4.05 27.00 -12.91
C HIS A 504 -2.86 28.00 -12.99
N GLY A 505 -1.78 27.69 -12.30
CA GLY A 505 -0.56 28.51 -12.24
C GLY A 505 -0.63 29.71 -11.29
N LYS A 506 -1.81 30.02 -10.72
CA LYS A 506 -1.95 31.10 -9.73
C LYS A 506 -1.43 30.68 -8.36
N ASN A 507 -0.77 31.61 -7.67
CA ASN A 507 -0.41 31.50 -6.26
C ASN A 507 -1.34 32.41 -5.43
N ILE A 508 -1.19 32.43 -4.11
CA ILE A 508 -2.01 33.25 -3.21
C ILE A 508 -2.04 34.74 -3.60
N ASP A 509 -0.91 35.30 -4.07
CA ASP A 509 -0.81 36.72 -4.44
C ASP A 509 -1.60 37.08 -5.72
N LYS A 510 -1.99 36.07 -6.51
CA LYS A 510 -2.72 36.22 -7.77
C LYS A 510 -4.20 35.83 -7.65
N LEU A 511 -4.67 35.51 -6.45
CA LEU A 511 -6.07 35.22 -6.16
C LEU A 511 -6.84 36.50 -5.84
N ASP A 512 -8.13 36.48 -6.16
CA ASP A 512 -9.02 37.61 -5.86
C ASP A 512 -9.29 37.68 -4.34
N PRO A 513 -9.53 38.87 -3.76
CA PRO A 513 -9.75 39.03 -2.32
C PRO A 513 -10.87 38.14 -1.76
N GLU A 514 -11.92 37.89 -2.56
CA GLU A 514 -13.02 37.00 -2.18
C GLU A 514 -12.56 35.54 -2.07
N GLN A 515 -11.71 35.06 -2.99
CA GLN A 515 -11.14 33.70 -2.95
C GLN A 515 -10.25 33.53 -1.72
N ILE A 516 -9.45 34.54 -1.38
CA ILE A 516 -8.61 34.54 -0.16
C ILE A 516 -9.49 34.48 1.08
N LYS A 517 -10.57 35.27 1.13
CA LYS A 517 -11.54 35.25 2.23
C LYS A 517 -12.21 33.89 2.37
N LYS A 518 -12.60 33.25 1.26
CA LYS A 518 -13.14 31.88 1.23
C LYS A 518 -12.16 30.88 1.83
N ILE A 519 -10.88 30.94 1.48
CA ILE A 519 -9.85 30.05 2.05
C ILE A 519 -9.71 30.29 3.55
N ASN A 520 -9.55 31.54 3.97
CA ASN A 520 -9.34 31.90 5.38
C ASN A 520 -10.50 31.50 6.30
N ASN A 521 -11.74 31.68 5.82
CA ASN A 521 -12.96 31.41 6.58
C ASN A 521 -13.51 30.00 6.35
N PHE A 522 -12.78 29.14 5.65
CA PHE A 522 -13.24 27.78 5.45
C PHE A 522 -13.18 26.99 6.76
N ASP A 523 -14.31 26.40 7.15
CA ASP A 523 -14.39 25.60 8.36
C ASP A 523 -13.86 24.18 8.13
N LEU A 524 -12.81 23.84 8.87
CA LEU A 524 -12.28 22.49 8.99
C LEU A 524 -12.92 21.79 10.18
N TRP A 525 -13.30 20.53 9.99
CA TRP A 525 -13.75 19.69 11.10
C TRP A 525 -12.57 19.14 11.87
N ILE A 526 -12.59 19.35 13.18
CA ILE A 526 -11.63 18.80 14.13
C ILE A 526 -12.35 17.84 15.07
N ILE A 527 -11.80 16.63 15.13
CA ILE A 527 -12.11 15.65 16.16
C ILE A 527 -11.04 15.83 17.23
N GLU A 528 -11.39 16.52 18.31
CA GLU A 528 -10.51 16.74 19.47
C GLU A 528 -10.73 15.63 20.50
N ILE A 529 -9.65 14.91 20.82
CA ILE A 529 -9.59 13.96 21.93
C ILE A 529 -8.85 14.64 23.06
N ASN A 530 -9.52 14.85 24.18
CA ASN A 530 -8.98 15.63 25.29
C ASN A 530 -8.47 14.71 26.41
N HIS A 531 -7.20 14.86 26.79
CA HIS A 531 -6.56 14.11 27.87
C HIS A 531 -7.36 14.17 29.18
N ARG A 532 -7.98 15.33 29.50
CA ARG A 532 -8.75 15.52 30.74
C ARG A 532 -9.91 14.54 30.90
N TYR A 533 -10.50 14.10 29.78
CA TYR A 533 -11.62 13.15 29.78
C TYR A 533 -11.19 11.73 29.42
N ASN A 534 -9.95 11.53 28.96
CA ASN A 534 -9.42 10.26 28.47
C ASN A 534 -7.94 10.14 28.90
N LYS A 535 -7.70 9.85 30.18
CA LYS A 535 -6.35 9.87 30.77
C LYS A 535 -5.46 8.76 30.21
N ASP A 536 -6.03 7.58 30.01
CA ASP A 536 -5.33 6.38 29.52
C ASP A 536 -5.26 6.32 27.98
N PHE A 537 -5.65 7.40 27.29
CA PHE A 537 -5.61 7.46 25.84
C PHE A 537 -4.19 7.64 25.30
N GLU A 538 -3.74 6.69 24.50
CA GLU A 538 -2.46 6.72 23.80
C GLU A 538 -2.59 7.36 22.39
N PRO A 539 -2.04 8.56 22.16
CA PRO A 539 -2.13 9.24 20.86
C PRO A 539 -1.46 8.46 19.71
N ILE A 540 -0.38 7.74 20.02
CA ILE A 540 0.37 6.93 19.04
C ILE A 540 -0.45 5.72 18.59
N ASP A 541 -1.18 5.05 19.49
CA ASP A 541 -2.05 3.93 19.12
C ASP A 541 -3.15 4.38 18.14
N LEU A 542 -3.80 5.52 18.38
CA LEU A 542 -4.77 6.06 17.43
C LEU A 542 -4.11 6.43 16.09
N PHE A 543 -2.94 7.07 16.12
CA PHE A 543 -2.19 7.38 14.91
C PHE A 543 -1.93 6.12 14.07
N LEU A 544 -1.48 5.03 14.71
CA LEU A 544 -1.24 3.74 14.07
C LEU A 544 -2.55 3.12 13.56
N ARG A 545 -3.66 3.21 14.32
CA ARG A 545 -4.98 2.70 13.92
C ARG A 545 -5.51 3.38 12.66
N LEU A 546 -5.36 4.69 12.57
CA LEU A 546 -5.76 5.49 11.41
C LEU A 546 -4.90 5.20 10.17
N ASN A 547 -3.62 4.87 10.35
CA ASN A 547 -2.64 4.81 9.25
C ASN A 547 -2.16 3.40 8.88
N SER A 548 -2.45 2.36 9.66
CA SER A 548 -2.00 0.98 9.40
C SER A 548 -2.82 0.30 8.30
N LYS A 549 -2.14 -0.47 7.43
CA LYS A 549 -2.73 -1.19 6.28
C LYS A 549 -3.81 -0.35 5.54
N PRO A 550 -3.49 0.81 4.95
CA PRO A 550 -4.48 1.78 4.48
C PRO A 550 -5.31 1.37 3.23
N TYR A 551 -5.10 0.18 2.65
CA TYR A 551 -5.74 -0.30 1.40
C TYR A 551 -6.12 0.83 0.41
N PRO A 552 -5.22 1.74 0.01
CA PRO A 552 -5.60 2.90 -0.79
C PRO A 552 -6.12 2.47 -2.17
N ILE A 553 -7.01 3.27 -2.74
CA ILE A 553 -7.34 3.18 -4.16
C ILE A 553 -6.17 3.80 -4.93
N LYS A 554 -5.57 3.03 -5.83
CA LYS A 554 -4.42 3.49 -6.61
C LYS A 554 -4.91 4.39 -7.75
N GLU A 555 -4.23 5.52 -7.95
CA GLU A 555 -4.43 6.34 -9.15
C GLU A 555 -4.13 5.51 -10.41
N ASN A 556 -4.80 5.83 -11.53
CA ASN A 556 -4.64 5.15 -12.81
C ASN A 556 -4.92 3.64 -12.75
N THR A 557 -5.96 3.27 -12.02
CA THR A 557 -6.47 1.89 -11.97
C THR A 557 -7.98 1.89 -12.11
N PHE A 558 -8.53 0.75 -12.53
CA PHE A 558 -9.96 0.55 -12.69
C PHE A 558 -10.74 0.79 -11.39
N GLU A 559 -10.16 0.50 -10.22
CA GLU A 559 -10.76 0.84 -8.93
C GLU A 559 -11.10 2.34 -8.81
N MET A 560 -10.28 3.21 -9.41
CA MET A 560 -10.55 4.65 -9.46
C MET A 560 -11.35 5.03 -10.72
N TRP A 561 -11.02 4.50 -11.90
CA TRP A 561 -11.73 4.85 -13.14
C TRP A 561 -13.22 4.54 -13.08
N ASN A 562 -13.58 3.42 -12.44
CA ASN A 562 -14.96 3.02 -12.20
C ASN A 562 -15.78 4.10 -11.48
N SER A 563 -15.13 5.02 -10.74
CA SER A 563 -15.81 6.06 -10.02
C SER A 563 -16.16 7.29 -10.85
N TYR A 564 -15.34 7.68 -11.82
CA TYR A 564 -15.47 9.01 -12.44
C TYR A 564 -15.37 9.02 -13.98
N ILE A 565 -14.96 7.92 -14.61
CA ILE A 565 -14.99 7.79 -16.07
C ILE A 565 -16.45 7.64 -16.53
N ASN A 566 -16.70 7.97 -17.80
CA ASN A 566 -18.01 7.86 -18.41
C ASN A 566 -18.63 6.46 -18.17
N LYS A 567 -19.88 6.46 -17.71
CA LYS A 567 -20.60 5.26 -17.28
C LYS A 567 -20.73 4.22 -18.39
N GLU A 568 -21.03 4.62 -19.62
CA GLU A 568 -21.20 3.71 -20.76
C GLU A 568 -19.91 2.95 -21.08
N ILE A 569 -18.76 3.62 -21.01
CA ILE A 569 -17.45 2.97 -21.21
C ILE A 569 -17.22 1.92 -20.12
N ILE A 570 -17.41 2.28 -18.85
CA ILE A 570 -17.22 1.38 -17.71
C ILE A 570 -18.15 0.17 -17.77
N GLU A 571 -19.43 0.37 -18.07
CA GLU A 571 -20.41 -0.70 -18.21
C GLU A 571 -20.09 -1.62 -19.39
N THR A 572 -19.62 -1.06 -20.51
CA THR A 572 -19.17 -1.83 -21.66
C THR A 572 -17.97 -2.71 -21.30
N VAL A 573 -16.94 -2.17 -20.63
CA VAL A 573 -15.79 -2.96 -20.16
C VAL A 573 -16.22 -4.09 -19.24
N LYS A 574 -17.07 -3.79 -18.24
CA LYS A 574 -17.59 -4.80 -17.30
C LYS A 574 -18.43 -5.87 -18.02
N SER A 575 -19.20 -5.49 -19.03
CA SER A 575 -20.01 -6.40 -19.84
C SER A 575 -19.14 -7.38 -20.62
N ILE A 576 -18.10 -6.88 -21.32
CA ILE A 576 -17.15 -7.73 -22.07
C ILE A 576 -16.41 -8.68 -21.13
N LEU A 577 -15.99 -8.19 -19.94
CA LEU A 577 -15.39 -9.05 -18.92
C LEU A 577 -16.37 -10.14 -18.47
N LYS A 578 -17.60 -9.78 -18.08
CA LYS A 578 -18.60 -10.72 -17.58
C LYS A 578 -18.89 -11.85 -18.57
N SER A 579 -18.91 -11.57 -19.87
CA SER A 579 -19.11 -12.58 -20.91
C SER A 579 -17.93 -13.54 -21.11
N ASN A 580 -16.74 -13.24 -20.58
CA ASN A 580 -15.51 -13.99 -20.86
C ASN A 580 -14.70 -14.38 -19.60
N GLN A 581 -15.16 -14.00 -18.41
CA GLN A 581 -14.41 -14.10 -17.15
C GLN A 581 -14.03 -15.53 -16.75
N ASP A 582 -14.73 -16.54 -17.27
CA ASP A 582 -14.53 -17.94 -16.87
C ASP A 582 -13.26 -18.54 -17.48
N TRP A 583 -12.82 -18.01 -18.62
CA TRP A 583 -11.63 -18.51 -19.35
C TRP A 583 -10.59 -17.41 -19.63
N PHE A 584 -11.01 -16.17 -19.91
CA PHE A 584 -10.12 -15.04 -20.20
C PHE A 584 -9.99 -14.11 -18.97
N TYR A 585 -9.22 -14.56 -17.98
CA TYR A 585 -8.95 -13.79 -16.76
C TYR A 585 -7.46 -13.73 -16.43
N PHE A 586 -7.04 -12.65 -15.77
CA PHE A 586 -5.71 -12.52 -15.18
C PHE A 586 -5.63 -13.24 -13.84
N ARG A 587 -6.64 -13.06 -12.96
CA ARG A 587 -6.75 -13.80 -11.69
C ARG A 587 -8.19 -14.22 -11.41
N LYS A 588 -8.38 -15.47 -10.98
CA LYS A 588 -9.65 -15.94 -10.40
C LYS A 588 -9.93 -15.19 -9.09
N ASN A 589 -11.19 -14.82 -8.86
CA ASN A 589 -11.69 -14.19 -7.64
C ASN A 589 -10.96 -12.88 -7.25
N ASN A 590 -10.82 -11.98 -8.22
CA ASN A 590 -10.10 -10.73 -8.03
C ASN A 590 -10.92 -9.66 -7.30
N LYS A 591 -10.57 -9.38 -6.04
CA LYS A 591 -11.22 -8.32 -5.24
C LYS A 591 -10.80 -6.89 -5.67
N ARG A 592 -9.66 -6.71 -6.33
CA ARG A 592 -9.06 -5.40 -6.66
C ARG A 592 -9.34 -4.95 -8.10
N MET A 593 -10.31 -5.57 -8.78
CA MET A 593 -10.68 -5.26 -10.16
C MET A 593 -9.47 -5.33 -11.14
N GLU A 594 -8.51 -6.24 -10.92
CA GLU A 594 -7.33 -6.31 -11.80
C GLU A 594 -7.64 -6.96 -13.16
N ASN A 595 -8.76 -7.69 -13.29
CA ASN A 595 -9.23 -8.21 -14.57
C ASN A 595 -9.78 -7.06 -15.41
N GLU A 596 -10.60 -6.18 -14.84
CA GLU A 596 -11.12 -4.98 -15.46
C GLU A 596 -9.97 -4.06 -15.90
N ASN A 597 -8.95 -3.90 -15.05
CA ASN A 597 -7.71 -3.20 -15.43
C ASN A 597 -7.04 -3.79 -16.68
N LEU A 598 -6.98 -5.12 -16.79
CA LEU A 598 -6.41 -5.79 -17.96
C LEU A 598 -7.24 -5.47 -19.21
N TYR A 599 -8.57 -5.58 -19.14
CA TYR A 599 -9.44 -5.30 -20.28
C TYR A 599 -9.32 -3.84 -20.72
N THR A 600 -9.33 -2.89 -19.79
CA THR A 600 -9.12 -1.47 -20.10
C THR A 600 -7.76 -1.21 -20.74
N ALA A 601 -6.71 -1.90 -20.27
CA ALA A 601 -5.38 -1.84 -20.86
C ALA A 601 -5.39 -2.37 -22.31
N LEU A 602 -6.10 -3.46 -22.60
CA LEU A 602 -6.23 -3.99 -23.97
C LEU A 602 -7.07 -3.08 -24.88
N ILE A 603 -8.18 -2.51 -24.38
CA ILE A 603 -8.99 -1.50 -25.11
C ILE A 603 -8.13 -0.30 -25.50
N TYR A 604 -7.27 0.15 -24.59
CA TYR A 604 -6.32 1.22 -24.86
C TYR A 604 -5.34 0.86 -25.99
N LEU A 605 -4.88 -0.38 -26.06
CA LEU A 605 -4.02 -0.84 -27.16
C LEU A 605 -4.78 -0.88 -28.50
N GLU A 606 -6.03 -1.37 -28.52
CA GLU A 606 -6.91 -1.33 -29.70
C GLU A 606 -7.16 0.10 -30.19
N TYR A 607 -7.44 1.03 -29.27
CA TYR A 607 -7.61 2.45 -29.58
C TYR A 607 -6.40 3.04 -30.32
N PHE A 608 -5.18 2.71 -29.87
CA PHE A 608 -3.96 3.18 -30.52
C PHE A 608 -3.71 2.50 -31.86
N GLN A 609 -4.04 1.21 -31.99
CA GLN A 609 -3.92 0.49 -33.25
C GLN A 609 -4.83 1.10 -34.33
N ARG A 610 -6.04 1.56 -33.97
CA ARG A 610 -6.96 2.23 -34.89
C ARG A 610 -6.47 3.59 -35.38
N LYS A 611 -5.81 4.37 -34.52
CA LYS A 611 -5.36 5.74 -34.86
C LYS A 611 -4.05 5.78 -35.67
N ASP A 612 -3.62 4.64 -36.18
CA ASP A 612 -2.55 4.43 -37.16
C ASP A 612 -1.37 5.42 -37.04
N THR A 613 -0.61 5.29 -35.96
CA THR A 613 0.61 6.09 -35.78
C THR A 613 1.82 5.29 -36.21
N ASN A 614 2.35 5.64 -37.39
CA ASN A 614 3.70 5.29 -37.82
C ASN A 614 4.71 5.55 -36.69
N SER A 615 5.34 4.46 -36.25
CA SER A 615 6.57 4.31 -35.45
C SER A 615 7.15 5.54 -34.72
N SER A 616 6.94 5.56 -33.40
CA SER A 616 7.94 5.93 -32.35
C SER A 616 7.28 5.98 -30.96
N ASN A 617 5.96 6.18 -30.91
CA ASN A 617 5.21 6.42 -29.67
C ASN A 617 4.16 5.34 -29.34
N TYR A 618 4.38 4.09 -29.76
CA TYR A 618 3.47 3.00 -29.47
C TYR A 618 3.40 2.71 -27.95
N PRO A 619 2.21 2.50 -27.37
CA PRO A 619 2.05 2.39 -25.93
C PRO A 619 2.63 1.12 -25.31
N LEU A 620 2.80 0.06 -26.09
CA LEU A 620 3.34 -1.22 -25.63
C LEU A 620 4.86 -1.29 -25.87
N GLU A 621 5.61 -1.54 -24.80
CA GLU A 621 7.06 -1.72 -24.84
C GLU A 621 7.43 -3.16 -24.49
N TYR A 622 8.44 -3.71 -25.15
CA TYR A 622 9.12 -4.91 -24.71
C TYR A 622 10.65 -4.74 -24.67
N TYR A 623 11.27 -5.26 -23.61
CA TYR A 623 12.68 -5.04 -23.30
C TYR A 623 13.30 -6.26 -22.61
N LYS A 624 14.61 -6.45 -22.76
CA LYS A 624 15.36 -7.56 -22.20
C LYS A 624 15.84 -7.23 -20.77
N ILE A 625 15.65 -8.14 -19.81
CA ILE A 625 16.32 -8.12 -18.50
C ILE A 625 16.91 -9.51 -18.27
N GLY A 626 18.23 -9.60 -18.13
CA GLY A 626 18.94 -10.90 -18.11
C GLY A 626 18.66 -11.67 -19.41
N ASP A 627 18.16 -12.89 -19.30
CA ASP A 627 17.81 -13.75 -20.44
C ASP A 627 16.31 -13.76 -20.78
N LYS A 628 15.54 -12.80 -20.24
CA LYS A 628 14.08 -12.73 -20.42
C LYS A 628 13.62 -11.47 -21.14
N ILE A 629 12.59 -11.60 -21.96
CA ILE A 629 11.86 -10.48 -22.55
C ILE A 629 10.64 -10.14 -21.69
N ASN A 630 10.50 -8.87 -21.34
CA ASN A 630 9.41 -8.34 -20.54
C ASN A 630 8.55 -7.40 -21.37
N PHE A 631 7.22 -7.49 -21.28
CA PHE A 631 6.27 -6.55 -21.89
C PHE A 631 5.63 -5.66 -20.82
N ARG A 632 5.46 -4.38 -21.14
CA ARG A 632 4.73 -3.42 -20.29
C ARG A 632 4.05 -2.35 -21.12
N ILE A 633 2.99 -1.78 -20.58
CA ILE A 633 2.46 -0.50 -21.08
C ILE A 633 3.35 0.63 -20.55
N ARG A 634 3.80 1.51 -21.45
CA ARG A 634 4.72 2.63 -21.16
C ARG A 634 4.22 3.51 -20.02
N SER A 635 2.95 3.89 -20.05
CA SER A 635 2.39 4.79 -19.04
C SER A 635 0.90 4.55 -18.78
N LYS A 636 0.56 4.25 -17.52
CA LYS A 636 -0.84 4.18 -17.07
C LYS A 636 -1.51 5.55 -16.99
N THR A 637 -0.75 6.63 -16.82
CA THR A 637 -1.32 7.99 -16.78
C THR A 637 -1.86 8.41 -18.13
N GLU A 638 -1.28 7.91 -19.23
CA GLU A 638 -1.81 8.15 -20.58
C GLU A 638 -3.15 7.44 -20.80
N ILE A 639 -3.33 6.22 -20.26
CA ILE A 639 -4.63 5.54 -20.27
C ILE A 639 -5.68 6.44 -19.61
N THR A 640 -5.39 6.94 -18.41
CA THR A 640 -6.28 7.86 -17.70
C THR A 640 -6.62 9.10 -18.52
N LYS A 641 -5.64 9.76 -19.13
CA LYS A 641 -5.86 10.96 -19.96
C LYS A 641 -6.80 10.69 -21.14
N ILE A 642 -6.67 9.52 -21.77
CA ILE A 642 -7.53 9.14 -22.89
C ILE A 642 -8.95 8.85 -22.43
N LEU A 643 -9.10 8.11 -21.33
CA LEU A 643 -10.41 7.81 -20.73
C LEU A 643 -11.13 9.06 -20.21
N GLU A 644 -10.38 10.04 -19.70
CA GLU A 644 -10.91 11.31 -19.17
C GLU A 644 -11.39 12.26 -20.26
N ASN A 645 -10.81 12.20 -21.47
CA ASN A 645 -11.16 13.12 -22.55
C ASN A 645 -12.52 12.75 -23.18
N PRO A 646 -13.56 13.58 -23.06
CA PRO A 646 -14.89 13.29 -23.62
C PRO A 646 -14.88 13.11 -25.15
N GLN A 647 -13.94 13.76 -25.86
CA GLN A 647 -13.82 13.64 -27.31
C GLN A 647 -13.45 12.22 -27.77
N ASN A 648 -12.78 11.44 -26.90
CA ASN A 648 -12.38 10.07 -27.20
C ASN A 648 -13.49 9.04 -26.94
N LYS A 649 -14.66 9.44 -26.41
CA LYS A 649 -15.72 8.52 -25.98
C LYS A 649 -16.11 7.54 -27.10
N TYR A 650 -16.45 8.05 -28.28
CA TYR A 650 -16.89 7.22 -29.40
C TYR A 650 -15.80 6.28 -29.89
N ASP A 651 -14.58 6.78 -30.08
CA ASP A 651 -13.42 5.96 -30.47
C ASP A 651 -13.15 4.83 -29.46
N LEU A 652 -13.28 5.11 -28.16
CA LEU A 652 -13.11 4.12 -27.10
C LEU A 652 -14.21 3.06 -27.10
N LEU A 653 -15.46 3.44 -27.33
CA LEU A 653 -16.57 2.49 -27.44
C LEU A 653 -16.36 1.55 -28.64
N ILE A 654 -15.93 2.09 -29.79
CA ILE A 654 -15.60 1.24 -30.95
C ILE A 654 -14.39 0.34 -30.62
N SER A 655 -13.40 0.85 -29.90
CA SER A 655 -12.25 0.04 -29.46
C SER A 655 -12.67 -1.08 -28.49
N CYS A 656 -13.74 -0.90 -27.71
CA CYS A 656 -14.34 -1.96 -26.90
C CYS A 656 -14.97 -3.05 -27.78
N GLU A 657 -15.67 -2.66 -28.85
CA GLU A 657 -16.22 -3.59 -29.83
C GLU A 657 -15.12 -4.34 -30.57
N ASP A 658 -14.04 -3.66 -30.96
CA ASP A 658 -12.87 -4.29 -31.58
C ASP A 658 -12.22 -5.30 -30.63
N LEU A 659 -12.02 -4.94 -29.35
CA LEU A 659 -11.50 -5.89 -28.37
C LEU A 659 -12.37 -7.16 -28.31
N LYS A 660 -13.69 -7.00 -28.25
CA LYS A 660 -14.65 -8.10 -28.14
C LYS A 660 -14.71 -8.95 -29.42
N ASN A 661 -14.97 -8.32 -30.55
CA ASN A 661 -15.34 -8.97 -31.80
C ASN A 661 -14.11 -9.35 -32.65
N ASN A 662 -12.96 -8.72 -32.41
CA ASN A 662 -11.71 -9.00 -33.13
C ASN A 662 -10.74 -9.77 -32.23
N PHE A 663 -10.16 -9.12 -31.21
CA PHE A 663 -9.08 -9.74 -30.45
C PHE A 663 -9.52 -10.93 -29.59
N ILE A 664 -10.52 -10.75 -28.71
CA ILE A 664 -11.02 -11.84 -27.85
C ILE A 664 -11.57 -12.97 -28.71
N PHE A 665 -12.30 -12.65 -29.78
CA PHE A 665 -12.81 -13.65 -30.72
C PHE A 665 -11.67 -14.45 -31.39
N LYS A 666 -10.61 -13.79 -31.89
CA LYS A 666 -9.41 -14.46 -32.43
C LYS A 666 -8.78 -15.39 -31.41
N VAL A 667 -8.57 -14.91 -30.17
CA VAL A 667 -7.99 -15.72 -29.10
C VAL A 667 -8.88 -16.93 -28.84
N LYS A 668 -10.19 -16.73 -28.72
CA LYS A 668 -11.15 -17.81 -28.48
C LYS A 668 -11.08 -18.87 -29.59
N SER A 669 -11.09 -18.46 -30.86
CA SER A 669 -10.94 -19.38 -31.99
C SER A 669 -9.61 -20.14 -32.01
N ILE A 670 -8.54 -19.59 -31.44
CA ILE A 670 -7.25 -20.28 -31.30
C ILE A 670 -7.28 -21.34 -30.19
N VAL A 671 -8.02 -21.09 -29.10
CA VAL A 671 -8.03 -21.97 -27.91
C VAL A 671 -9.18 -22.98 -27.86
N GLU A 672 -10.25 -22.78 -28.62
CA GLU A 672 -11.30 -23.80 -28.86
C GLU A 672 -10.67 -25.04 -29.52
N ASP A 673 -11.24 -26.24 -29.42
CA ASP A 673 -10.86 -27.43 -30.18
C ASP A 673 -11.99 -27.81 -31.16
N ASP A 674 -11.66 -28.45 -32.27
CA ASP A 674 -12.67 -28.77 -33.29
C ASP A 674 -13.39 -30.07 -32.89
N GLY A 675 -14.61 -30.00 -32.35
CA GLY A 675 -15.46 -31.20 -32.20
C GLY A 675 -16.48 -31.28 -31.06
N GLU A 676 -16.42 -30.43 -30.03
CA GLU A 676 -17.40 -30.45 -28.93
C GLU A 676 -17.77 -29.04 -28.49
N GLN A 677 -18.86 -28.92 -27.73
CA GLN A 677 -19.21 -27.71 -27.02
C GLN A 677 -18.17 -27.53 -25.90
N ASP A 678 -16.99 -26.99 -26.26
CA ASP A 678 -15.80 -27.02 -25.41
C ASP A 678 -16.11 -26.57 -24.00
N SER A 679 -15.80 -27.44 -23.03
CA SER A 679 -15.86 -27.07 -21.63
C SER A 679 -14.92 -25.89 -21.36
N ILE A 680 -15.31 -25.00 -20.45
CA ILE A 680 -14.49 -23.87 -19.98
C ILE A 680 -13.09 -24.31 -19.55
N ASP A 681 -12.95 -25.55 -19.08
CA ASP A 681 -11.67 -26.14 -18.67
C ASP A 681 -10.71 -26.36 -19.85
N ILE A 682 -11.22 -26.74 -21.03
CA ILE A 682 -10.41 -26.89 -22.25
C ILE A 682 -9.84 -25.53 -22.69
N LEU A 683 -10.68 -24.50 -22.74
CA LEU A 683 -10.25 -23.13 -23.08
C LEU A 683 -9.16 -22.64 -22.13
N ASN A 684 -9.34 -22.88 -20.83
CA ASN A 684 -8.36 -22.52 -19.80
C ASN A 684 -7.03 -23.26 -19.99
N LYS A 685 -7.09 -24.58 -20.19
CA LYS A 685 -5.91 -25.43 -20.39
C LYS A 685 -5.13 -25.03 -21.64
N ASN A 686 -5.83 -24.79 -22.74
CA ASN A 686 -5.21 -24.40 -24.01
C ASN A 686 -4.57 -23.01 -23.90
N LEU A 687 -5.22 -22.04 -23.23
CA LEU A 687 -4.64 -20.72 -22.97
C LEU A 687 -3.42 -20.78 -22.03
N GLU A 688 -3.46 -21.61 -21.00
CA GLU A 688 -2.34 -21.83 -20.07
C GLU A 688 -1.16 -22.51 -20.74
N THR A 689 -1.45 -23.43 -21.66
CA THR A 689 -0.44 -24.06 -22.52
C THR A 689 0.25 -23.00 -23.37
N ILE A 690 -0.49 -22.12 -24.07
CA ILE A 690 0.08 -21.02 -24.85
C ILE A 690 1.00 -20.15 -23.98
N PHE A 691 0.54 -19.75 -22.80
CA PHE A 691 1.31 -18.91 -21.88
C PHE A 691 2.52 -19.61 -21.25
N ASN A 692 2.74 -20.90 -21.52
CA ASN A 692 3.77 -21.72 -20.91
C ASN A 692 3.71 -21.66 -19.37
N VAL A 693 2.49 -21.67 -18.82
CA VAL A 693 2.29 -21.69 -17.37
C VAL A 693 2.60 -23.10 -16.89
N SER A 694 3.76 -23.32 -16.26
CA SER A 694 4.02 -24.58 -15.55
C SER A 694 2.87 -24.90 -14.59
N SER A 695 2.67 -26.16 -14.20
CA SER A 695 1.59 -26.61 -13.29
C SER A 695 1.50 -25.90 -11.93
N SER A 696 2.45 -25.02 -11.59
CA SER A 696 2.48 -24.16 -10.40
C SER A 696 2.38 -22.64 -10.68
N GLY A 697 2.39 -22.24 -11.96
CA GLY A 697 2.49 -20.86 -12.40
C GLY A 697 1.16 -20.12 -12.38
N ARG A 698 1.21 -18.80 -12.20
CA ARG A 698 0.05 -17.90 -12.31
C ARG A 698 0.12 -17.13 -13.62
N ARG A 699 -1.02 -16.88 -14.25
CA ARG A 699 -1.11 -15.98 -15.43
C ARG A 699 -0.59 -14.59 -15.07
N THR A 700 0.09 -13.93 -16.00
CA THR A 700 0.66 -12.59 -15.80
C THR A 700 0.01 -11.57 -16.73
N GLN A 701 -0.08 -10.30 -16.34
CA GLN A 701 -0.56 -9.23 -17.24
C GLN A 701 0.31 -9.13 -18.51
N GLN A 702 1.62 -9.32 -18.34
CA GLN A 702 2.58 -9.39 -19.44
C GLN A 702 2.18 -10.43 -20.49
N SER A 703 1.69 -11.60 -20.05
CA SER A 703 1.27 -12.67 -20.96
C SER A 703 0.16 -12.21 -21.89
N PHE A 704 -0.83 -11.47 -21.38
CA PHE A 704 -1.91 -10.93 -22.20
C PHE A 704 -1.46 -9.82 -23.14
N TYR A 705 -0.55 -8.94 -22.70
CA TYR A 705 0.00 -7.89 -23.56
C TYR A 705 0.85 -8.48 -24.70
N ALA A 706 1.65 -9.51 -24.41
CA ALA A 706 2.42 -10.24 -25.42
C ALA A 706 1.49 -10.97 -26.39
N LEU A 707 0.46 -11.66 -25.89
CA LEU A 707 -0.55 -12.34 -26.72
C LEU A 707 -1.25 -11.37 -27.67
N TRP A 708 -1.65 -10.20 -27.14
CA TRP A 708 -2.21 -9.12 -27.93
C TRP A 708 -1.26 -8.67 -29.04
N HIS A 709 0.00 -8.43 -28.70
CA HIS A 709 1.02 -8.05 -29.67
C HIS A 709 1.17 -9.10 -30.78
N PHE A 710 1.27 -10.38 -30.43
CA PHE A 710 1.47 -11.46 -31.40
C PHE A 710 0.28 -11.61 -32.34
N ILE A 711 -0.95 -11.52 -31.82
CA ILE A 711 -2.18 -11.75 -32.59
C ILE A 711 -2.66 -10.49 -33.34
N SER A 712 -2.20 -9.29 -32.96
CA SER A 712 -2.67 -8.00 -33.52
C SER A 712 -2.67 -7.95 -35.05
N LYS A 713 -1.66 -8.56 -35.71
CA LYS A 713 -1.51 -8.61 -37.17
C LYS A 713 -2.04 -9.89 -37.84
N VAL A 714 -2.45 -10.88 -37.06
CA VAL A 714 -2.91 -12.18 -37.60
C VAL A 714 -4.34 -12.06 -38.10
N SER A 715 -4.63 -12.58 -39.31
CA SER A 715 -5.98 -12.53 -39.89
C SER A 715 -6.89 -13.65 -39.34
N LEU A 716 -8.20 -13.40 -39.24
CA LEU A 716 -9.18 -14.41 -38.80
C LEU A 716 -9.25 -15.61 -39.76
N LYS A 717 -9.07 -15.37 -41.06
CA LYS A 717 -9.03 -16.44 -42.07
C LYS A 717 -7.84 -17.37 -41.83
N SER A 718 -6.67 -16.81 -41.54
CA SER A 718 -5.46 -17.58 -41.23
C SER A 718 -5.60 -18.40 -39.95
N ILE A 719 -6.29 -17.87 -38.93
CA ILE A 719 -6.59 -18.60 -37.69
C ILE A 719 -7.45 -19.82 -37.95
N LYS A 720 -8.55 -19.67 -38.71
CA LYS A 720 -9.42 -20.80 -39.05
C LYS A 720 -8.71 -21.92 -39.82
N LEU A 721 -7.77 -21.56 -40.69
CA LEU A 721 -7.02 -22.53 -41.50
C LEU A 721 -5.85 -23.19 -40.77
N ASN A 722 -5.18 -22.47 -39.86
CA ASN A 722 -3.89 -22.90 -39.27
C ASN A 722 -3.90 -22.93 -37.74
N LYS A 723 -5.07 -23.13 -37.13
CA LYS A 723 -5.32 -23.07 -35.69
C LYS A 723 -4.28 -23.78 -34.82
N ILE A 724 -4.02 -25.07 -35.10
CA ILE A 724 -3.07 -25.90 -34.34
C ILE A 724 -1.64 -25.36 -34.48
N SER A 725 -1.22 -25.01 -35.70
CA SER A 725 0.11 -24.46 -35.98
C SER A 725 0.32 -23.11 -35.29
N ILE A 726 -0.68 -22.23 -35.31
CA ILE A 726 -0.64 -20.94 -34.60
C ILE A 726 -0.53 -21.16 -33.09
N ARG A 727 -1.28 -22.11 -32.52
CA ARG A 727 -1.21 -22.42 -31.09
C ARG A 727 0.18 -22.89 -30.67
N GLN A 728 0.81 -23.76 -31.47
CA GLN A 728 2.18 -24.25 -31.23
C GLN A 728 3.22 -23.13 -31.33
N GLU A 729 3.17 -22.31 -32.39
CA GLU A 729 4.12 -21.20 -32.55
C GLU A 729 3.96 -20.11 -31.49
N LEU A 730 2.74 -19.84 -31.03
CA LEU A 730 2.51 -18.95 -29.89
C LEU A 730 3.18 -19.51 -28.62
N HIS A 731 3.05 -20.82 -28.36
CA HIS A 731 3.73 -21.46 -27.24
C HIS A 731 5.25 -21.31 -27.33
N GLU A 732 5.84 -21.52 -28.52
CA GLU A 732 7.27 -21.30 -28.77
C GLU A 732 7.70 -19.85 -28.51
N LEU A 733 6.91 -18.86 -28.97
CA LEU A 733 7.18 -17.45 -28.68
C LEU A 733 7.19 -17.16 -27.17
N PHE A 734 6.26 -17.73 -26.41
CA PHE A 734 6.24 -17.61 -24.94
C PHE A 734 7.40 -18.35 -24.25
N GLN A 735 7.88 -19.46 -24.81
CA GLN A 735 9.10 -20.12 -24.34
C GLN A 735 10.33 -19.24 -24.58
N LEU A 736 10.46 -18.67 -25.79
CA LEU A 736 11.56 -17.76 -26.15
C LEU A 736 11.61 -16.52 -25.25
N MET A 737 10.46 -16.01 -24.78
CA MET A 737 10.44 -14.92 -23.81
C MET A 737 11.19 -15.24 -22.49
N ASN A 738 11.36 -16.53 -22.14
CA ASN A 738 12.04 -16.95 -20.91
C ASN A 738 13.52 -17.28 -21.10
N MET A 739 13.98 -17.54 -22.32
CA MET A 739 15.35 -17.95 -22.64
C MET A 739 15.78 -17.35 -23.97
N ILE A 740 16.43 -16.18 -23.95
CA ILE A 740 16.96 -15.57 -25.17
C ILE A 740 18.28 -14.81 -25.00
N ASP A 741 19.15 -14.94 -26.00
CA ASP A 741 20.46 -14.28 -26.04
C ASP A 741 20.36 -12.79 -26.41
N SER A 742 19.51 -12.44 -27.38
CA SER A 742 19.39 -11.08 -27.92
C SER A 742 17.95 -10.70 -28.26
N LYS A 743 17.61 -9.42 -28.08
CA LYS A 743 16.32 -8.82 -28.44
C LYS A 743 16.05 -8.94 -29.95
N ASP A 744 17.06 -8.80 -30.79
CA ASP A 744 16.89 -8.85 -32.26
C ASP A 744 16.44 -10.24 -32.73
N LYS A 745 16.93 -11.31 -32.07
CA LYS A 745 16.48 -12.68 -32.34
C LYS A 745 14.98 -12.84 -32.04
N PHE A 746 14.48 -12.20 -30.98
CA PHE A 746 13.06 -12.22 -30.64
C PHE A 746 12.21 -11.49 -31.69
N GLU A 747 12.64 -10.31 -32.10
CA GLU A 747 11.94 -9.49 -33.10
C GLU A 747 11.88 -10.20 -34.46
N ASN A 748 12.97 -10.85 -34.87
CA ASN A 748 13.00 -11.64 -36.10
C ASN A 748 12.02 -12.81 -36.06
N LYS A 749 11.87 -13.50 -34.91
CA LYS A 749 10.89 -14.58 -34.75
C LYS A 749 9.46 -14.07 -34.80
N ILE A 750 9.16 -12.92 -34.17
CA ILE A 750 7.83 -12.29 -34.26
C ILE A 750 7.52 -11.88 -35.70
N ASN A 751 8.47 -11.25 -36.40
CA ASN A 751 8.28 -10.84 -37.78
C ASN A 751 8.07 -12.06 -38.70
N SER A 752 8.79 -13.16 -38.47
CA SER A 752 8.56 -14.42 -39.19
C SER A 752 7.14 -14.97 -38.94
N PHE A 753 6.68 -14.96 -37.69
CA PHE A 753 5.33 -15.38 -37.32
C PHE A 753 4.28 -14.50 -38.01
N TRP A 754 4.44 -13.17 -37.97
CA TRP A 754 3.55 -12.26 -38.68
C TRP A 754 3.57 -12.49 -40.19
N ASN A 755 4.73 -12.58 -40.82
CA ASN A 755 4.82 -12.83 -42.27
C ASN A 755 4.09 -14.11 -42.69
N LYS A 756 4.06 -15.13 -41.82
CA LYS A 756 3.33 -16.39 -42.08
C LYS A 756 1.81 -16.24 -42.01
N TYR A 757 1.28 -15.35 -41.16
CA TYR A 757 -0.16 -15.30 -40.83
C TYR A 757 -0.85 -13.94 -41.05
N THR A 758 -0.15 -12.92 -41.57
CA THR A 758 -0.68 -11.56 -41.82
C THR A 758 -1.36 -11.44 -43.18
N ALA A 759 -1.00 -12.27 -44.18
CA ALA A 759 -1.61 -12.22 -45.51
C ALA A 759 -1.53 -13.56 -46.28
N LYS A 760 -2.64 -14.31 -46.32
CA LYS A 760 -3.12 -15.20 -47.40
C LYS A 760 -4.62 -15.45 -47.24
#